data_AF-A0A831RNX8-F1
#
_entry.id   AF-A0A831RNX8-F1
#
_cell.length_a   1.000
_cell.length_b   1.000
_cell.length_c   1.000
_cell.angle_alpha   90.00
_cell.angle_beta   90.00
_cell.angle_gamma   90.00
#
_symmetry.space_group_name_H-M   'P 1'
#
loop_
_entity.id
_entity.type
_entity.pdbx_description
1 polymer ?
#
loop_
_entity_poly.entity_id
_entity_poly.type
_entity_poly.pdbx_seq_one_letter_code
_entity_poly.pdbx_strand_id
1 'polypeptide(L)'
;MKTSVSWLGASYGPLDDQRQGEVPETAENKETTVLVVDDEPRMRESVRDLLDAYGYTCLLAGSGREALRRLDERPVDLMLLDLNMPEMDGFQVMQQVRKRHPDTDVVVVSGETTFESATEALRQGAQDFLRKPYAPDELSRVIGSVVHKRRLERNIHEVHRRLEASEQRYRFIVNNSPDIIYMLDDRGRFSFINERVTALLGYTPDEVVGMHYSDLVHEDDLEKARFAFDERRTGSRASQNVEFRLVCKSGPQSYRYFESRSITIELSAMGMYRDRAERLEQGFVGTYGVARDISERKRAEEIINYQLYHDLLTKLPNRALFRDRLSLAISRARRSGSRLAVLFLDMDRFKVVNDSLGHLAGDQLLQTVAARLDACLRESDTLARVGGDEFNLLVPDIDGPEDVARVARKIMDRLKEPVVLEGYEVFVSFSIGIALFPEDGQSMDTLVKHADMAMYHIKGRGKNGYEFFSDHMKAHYHRQLSLENGIRRALDERQFELFYQPQVDVCDQRVCGMEALLRWNHPERGLVLPGDFIPLAEETGLIINIGSWVLEQACRELGAWNREGLGDRVLAVNISAAQLEEPDFEQRVVEAMKHHGVGRGQLELEITENVLMQDMDQAVTKFRNLASHGVRVAVDDFGIGYSSLSYLKSLPLNTLKVDRSFISDIRSRSDKNSIVTAIFAMARELELEVVAEGVESQGQVDYLKRLRCPKAQGFLLGRPMQAEQAREILRRGLH
;
A
#
# COMPACT_ATOMS: atom_id res chain seq x y z
N MET A 1 -0.11 -12.17 32.08
CA MET A 1 -0.90 -13.42 32.14
C MET A 1 -0.18 -14.47 31.31
N LYS A 2 0.47 -15.43 31.97
CA LYS A 2 1.19 -16.55 31.35
C LYS A 2 0.32 -17.79 31.50
N THR A 3 -0.01 -18.46 30.41
CA THR A 3 -0.60 -19.80 30.40
C THR A 3 0.36 -20.72 29.65
N SER A 4 1.21 -21.40 30.42
CA SER A 4 2.06 -22.50 29.98
C SER A 4 1.32 -23.82 30.19
N VAL A 5 1.06 -24.55 29.13
CA VAL A 5 0.54 -25.93 29.17
C VAL A 5 1.70 -26.87 28.94
N SER A 6 2.04 -27.67 29.95
CA SER A 6 3.05 -28.72 29.94
C SER A 6 2.42 -30.07 29.61
N TRP A 7 2.93 -30.77 28.59
CA TRP A 7 2.66 -32.19 28.35
C TRP A 7 3.94 -32.91 27.97
N LEU A 8 4.26 -33.96 28.75
CA LEU A 8 4.90 -35.25 28.40
C LEU A 8 5.86 -35.70 29.50
N GLY A 9 5.31 -36.44 30.46
CA GLY A 9 6.04 -37.39 31.28
C GLY A 9 5.93 -38.78 30.67
N ALA A 10 7.07 -39.43 30.42
CA ALA A 10 7.20 -40.88 30.35
C ALA A 10 8.63 -41.23 30.74
N SER A 11 8.76 -41.70 31.97
CA SER A 11 9.99 -42.12 32.64
C SER A 11 10.43 -43.48 32.08
N TYR A 12 11.64 -43.56 31.53
CA TYR A 12 12.30 -44.86 31.29
C TYR A 12 13.01 -45.28 32.58
N GLY A 13 12.56 -46.37 33.20
CA GLY A 13 13.27 -47.05 34.29
C GLY A 13 14.38 -47.96 33.74
N PRO A 14 15.45 -48.20 34.51
CA PRO A 14 16.60 -48.99 34.06
C PRO A 14 16.26 -50.49 33.96
N LEU A 15 16.85 -51.13 32.94
CA LEU A 15 16.82 -52.57 32.72
C LEU A 15 17.58 -53.27 33.86
N ASP A 16 16.85 -54.05 34.66
CA ASP A 16 17.39 -54.90 35.70
C ASP A 16 17.88 -56.22 35.06
N ASP A 17 19.19 -56.39 35.07
CA ASP A 17 19.92 -57.57 34.63
C ASP A 17 19.94 -58.58 35.79
N GLN A 18 18.96 -59.50 35.81
CA GLN A 18 19.03 -60.74 36.59
C GLN A 18 17.80 -61.62 36.31
N ARG A 19 18.00 -62.77 35.63
CA ARG A 19 17.30 -64.04 35.86
C ARG A 19 17.88 -65.12 34.93
N GLN A 20 18.97 -65.74 35.37
CA GLN A 20 19.29 -67.12 35.02
C GLN A 20 18.53 -68.03 35.99
N GLY A 21 17.79 -69.00 35.43
CA GLY A 21 17.27 -70.16 36.15
C GLY A 21 15.95 -69.96 36.88
N GLU A 22 14.83 -70.20 36.20
CA GLU A 22 13.62 -70.85 36.73
C GLU A 22 12.52 -70.81 35.65
N VAL A 23 11.92 -71.96 35.36
CA VAL A 23 10.88 -72.21 34.35
C VAL A 23 9.68 -71.26 34.53
N PRO A 24 9.34 -70.41 33.53
CA PRO A 24 8.04 -69.73 33.47
C PRO A 24 7.36 -70.00 32.11
N GLU A 25 7.22 -71.26 31.69
CA GLU A 25 6.66 -71.59 30.36
C GLU A 25 5.13 -71.82 30.36
N THR A 26 4.48 -71.95 31.52
CA THR A 26 3.11 -72.51 31.58
C THR A 26 1.98 -71.57 31.15
N ALA A 27 2.18 -70.24 31.13
CA ALA A 27 1.16 -69.28 30.70
C ALA A 27 1.21 -69.00 29.19
N GLU A 28 2.40 -68.94 28.60
CA GLU A 28 2.61 -68.66 27.17
C GLU A 28 2.47 -69.91 26.29
N ASN A 29 2.66 -71.11 26.85
CA ASN A 29 2.39 -72.35 26.12
C ASN A 29 0.88 -72.51 25.83
N LYS A 30 0.00 -71.90 26.65
CA LYS A 30 -1.46 -71.99 26.46
C LYS A 30 -1.96 -71.33 25.19
N GLU A 31 -1.24 -70.33 24.67
CA GLU A 31 -1.58 -69.66 23.41
C GLU A 31 -1.13 -70.46 22.18
N THR A 32 -0.30 -71.49 22.35
CA THR A 32 0.20 -72.32 21.24
C THR A 32 -0.71 -73.53 21.05
N THR A 33 -1.29 -73.68 19.86
CA THR A 33 -2.18 -74.80 19.51
C THR A 33 -1.38 -75.90 18.81
N VAL A 34 -1.36 -77.09 19.41
CA VAL A 34 -0.66 -78.27 18.89
C VAL A 34 -1.67 -79.33 18.43
N LEU A 35 -1.60 -79.74 17.17
CA LEU A 35 -2.44 -80.81 16.60
C LEU A 35 -1.69 -82.15 16.62
N VAL A 36 -2.19 -83.13 17.35
CA VAL A 36 -1.65 -84.50 17.38
C VAL A 36 -2.43 -85.39 16.43
N VAL A 37 -1.72 -85.99 15.48
CA VAL A 37 -2.28 -86.82 14.42
C VAL A 37 -1.64 -88.21 14.50
N ASP A 38 -2.42 -89.20 14.93
CA ASP A 38 -1.96 -90.57 15.15
C ASP A 38 -3.18 -91.52 15.11
N ASP A 39 -3.08 -92.67 14.47
CA ASP A 39 -4.21 -93.59 14.31
C ASP A 39 -4.48 -94.41 15.59
N GLU A 40 -3.49 -94.57 16.46
CA GLU A 40 -3.58 -95.30 17.71
C GLU A 40 -4.23 -94.44 18.81
N PRO A 41 -5.45 -94.78 19.30
CA PRO A 41 -6.16 -93.95 20.28
C PRO A 41 -5.39 -93.77 21.60
N ARG A 42 -4.71 -94.82 22.07
CA ARG A 42 -3.94 -94.79 23.32
C ARG A 42 -2.74 -93.83 23.25
N MET A 43 -2.07 -93.77 22.09
CA MET A 43 -0.94 -92.89 21.87
C MET A 43 -1.38 -91.42 21.86
N ARG A 44 -2.48 -91.11 21.15
CA ARG A 44 -3.06 -89.75 21.12
C ARG A 44 -3.44 -89.24 22.50
N GLU A 45 -4.08 -90.06 23.32
CA GLU A 45 -4.45 -89.66 24.67
C GLU A 45 -3.22 -89.44 25.56
N SER A 46 -2.20 -90.31 25.45
CA SER A 46 -0.95 -90.13 26.19
C SER A 46 -0.20 -88.85 25.81
N VAL A 47 -0.17 -88.50 24.52
CA VAL A 47 0.45 -87.25 24.05
C VAL A 47 -0.36 -86.04 24.48
N ARG A 48 -1.70 -86.11 24.43
CA ARG A 48 -2.57 -85.04 24.95
C ARG A 48 -2.29 -84.76 26.42
N ASP A 49 -2.29 -85.78 27.26
CA ASP A 49 -2.09 -85.62 28.70
C ASP A 49 -0.72 -84.99 29.01
N LEU A 50 0.30 -85.33 28.21
CA LEU A 50 1.62 -84.73 28.28
C LEU A 50 1.61 -83.26 27.85
N LEU A 51 1.02 -82.93 26.70
CA LEU A 51 0.93 -81.55 26.20
C LEU A 51 0.14 -80.64 27.14
N ASP A 52 -0.95 -81.15 27.71
CA ASP A 52 -1.76 -80.44 28.71
C ASP A 52 -0.93 -80.17 29.97
N ALA A 53 -0.08 -81.12 30.41
CA ALA A 53 0.82 -80.95 31.55
C ALA A 53 1.89 -79.86 31.32
N TYR A 54 2.38 -79.70 30.08
CA TYR A 54 3.28 -78.61 29.69
C TYR A 54 2.56 -77.31 29.29
N GLY A 55 1.22 -77.29 29.37
CA GLY A 55 0.39 -76.10 29.18
C GLY A 55 0.05 -75.76 27.74
N TYR A 56 0.22 -76.67 26.77
CA TYR A 56 -0.16 -76.44 25.36
C TYR A 56 -1.66 -76.67 25.13
N THR A 57 -2.27 -75.97 24.15
CA THR A 57 -3.63 -76.27 23.72
C THR A 57 -3.60 -77.43 22.71
N CYS A 58 -4.11 -78.61 23.09
CA CYS A 58 -4.03 -79.82 22.26
C CYS A 58 -5.31 -80.07 21.43
N LEU A 59 -5.14 -80.36 20.14
CA LEU A 59 -6.17 -80.89 19.25
C LEU A 59 -5.79 -82.32 18.83
N LEU A 60 -6.78 -83.20 18.67
CA LEU A 60 -6.57 -84.60 18.29
C LEU A 60 -7.22 -84.92 16.94
N ALA A 61 -6.52 -85.69 16.11
CA ALA A 61 -7.04 -86.26 14.87
C ALA A 61 -6.60 -87.74 14.73
N GLY A 62 -7.53 -88.63 14.39
CA GLY A 62 -7.25 -90.07 14.26
C GLY A 62 -6.87 -90.54 12.85
N SER A 63 -6.81 -89.61 11.89
CA SER A 63 -6.45 -89.89 10.50
C SER A 63 -5.94 -88.62 9.83
N GLY A 64 -5.19 -88.76 8.74
CA GLY A 64 -4.73 -87.61 7.94
C GLY A 64 -5.87 -86.74 7.39
N ARG A 65 -7.02 -87.34 7.04
CA ARG A 65 -8.21 -86.60 6.59
C ARG A 65 -8.84 -85.77 7.71
N GLU A 66 -8.88 -86.30 8.92
CA GLU A 66 -9.37 -85.55 10.09
C GLU A 66 -8.42 -84.40 10.41
N ALA A 67 -7.10 -84.61 10.33
CA ALA A 67 -6.11 -83.56 10.58
C ALA A 67 -6.28 -82.35 9.66
N LEU A 68 -6.42 -82.57 8.35
CA LEU A 68 -6.65 -81.48 7.39
C LEU A 68 -7.95 -80.72 7.67
N ARG A 69 -9.02 -81.43 8.09
CA ARG A 69 -10.27 -80.77 8.48
C ARG A 69 -10.07 -79.87 9.70
N ARG A 70 -9.30 -80.31 10.71
CA ARG A 70 -9.01 -79.50 11.90
C ARG A 70 -8.18 -78.26 11.57
N LEU A 71 -7.23 -78.37 10.62
CA LEU A 71 -6.43 -77.24 10.13
C LEU A 71 -7.26 -76.22 9.34
N ASP A 72 -8.33 -76.65 8.66
CA ASP A 72 -9.28 -75.76 8.00
C ASP A 72 -10.22 -75.04 9.00
N GLU A 73 -10.53 -75.67 10.14
CA GLU A 73 -11.46 -75.13 11.15
C GLU A 73 -10.84 -74.05 12.03
N ARG A 74 -9.55 -74.19 12.40
CA ARG A 74 -8.85 -73.30 13.34
C ARG A 74 -7.35 -73.22 13.03
N PRO A 75 -6.69 -72.09 13.36
CA PRO A 75 -5.24 -71.98 13.24
C PRO A 75 -4.55 -72.95 14.21
N VAL A 76 -3.52 -73.63 13.70
CA VAL A 76 -2.66 -74.54 14.46
C VAL A 76 -1.22 -74.10 14.25
N ASP A 77 -0.49 -73.91 15.33
CA ASP A 77 0.90 -73.44 15.29
C ASP A 77 1.85 -74.61 14.98
N LEU A 78 1.58 -75.79 15.55
CA LEU A 78 2.42 -76.97 15.39
C LEU A 78 1.58 -78.24 15.21
N MET A 79 1.97 -79.12 14.29
CA MET A 79 1.36 -80.43 14.08
C MET A 79 2.36 -81.55 14.38
N LEU A 80 2.02 -82.44 15.31
CA LEU A 80 2.70 -83.71 15.57
C LEU A 80 2.05 -84.79 14.71
N LEU A 81 2.79 -85.34 13.75
CA LEU A 81 2.23 -86.17 12.69
C LEU A 81 2.85 -87.55 12.63
N ASP A 82 2.04 -88.60 12.81
CA ASP A 82 2.45 -89.96 12.48
C ASP A 82 2.55 -90.17 10.96
N LEU A 83 3.57 -90.91 10.51
CA LEU A 83 3.74 -91.27 9.11
C LEU A 83 2.87 -92.46 8.71
N ASN A 84 2.67 -93.42 9.62
CA ASN A 84 2.04 -94.70 9.31
C ASN A 84 0.58 -94.71 9.74
N MET A 85 -0.29 -94.08 8.94
CA MET A 85 -1.73 -94.04 9.21
C MET A 85 -2.54 -94.70 8.09
N PRO A 86 -3.67 -95.38 8.40
CA PRO A 86 -4.57 -95.92 7.40
C PRO A 86 -5.27 -94.81 6.59
N GLU A 87 -5.65 -95.14 5.36
CA GLU A 87 -6.27 -94.27 4.33
C GLU A 87 -5.38 -93.18 3.72
N MET A 88 -4.64 -92.41 4.51
CA MET A 88 -3.79 -91.30 4.06
C MET A 88 -2.49 -91.29 4.86
N ASP A 89 -1.37 -91.46 4.17
CA ASP A 89 -0.04 -91.47 4.82
C ASP A 89 0.38 -90.06 5.29
N GLY A 90 1.32 -90.00 6.24
CA GLY A 90 1.78 -88.71 6.77
C GLY A 90 2.46 -87.81 5.73
N PHE A 91 3.11 -88.36 4.70
CA PHE A 91 3.73 -87.56 3.64
C PHE A 91 2.68 -86.82 2.79
N GLN A 92 1.55 -87.47 2.49
CA GLN A 92 0.41 -86.87 1.82
C GLN A 92 -0.19 -85.72 2.64
N VAL A 93 -0.26 -85.86 3.97
CA VAL A 93 -0.71 -84.79 4.87
C VAL A 93 0.27 -83.61 4.81
N MET A 94 1.57 -83.83 4.94
CA MET A 94 2.59 -82.78 4.88
C MET A 94 2.53 -81.96 3.57
N GLN A 95 2.33 -82.64 2.44
CA GLN A 95 2.21 -81.97 1.15
C GLN A 95 0.99 -81.03 1.09
N GLN A 96 -0.12 -81.40 1.74
CA GLN A 96 -1.32 -80.57 1.83
C GLN A 96 -1.13 -79.41 2.80
N VAL A 97 -0.53 -79.64 3.98
CA VAL A 97 -0.23 -78.58 4.97
C VAL A 97 0.68 -77.52 4.35
N ARG A 98 1.77 -77.91 3.69
CA ARG A 98 2.67 -76.94 3.04
C ARG A 98 1.98 -76.07 1.99
N LYS A 99 0.97 -76.59 1.29
CA LYS A 99 0.23 -75.85 0.25
C LYS A 99 -0.88 -74.97 0.82
N ARG A 100 -1.58 -75.43 1.84
CA ARG A 100 -2.83 -74.80 2.33
C ARG A 100 -2.68 -74.07 3.67
N HIS A 101 -1.72 -74.48 4.49
CA HIS A 101 -1.47 -73.99 5.84
C HIS A 101 0.04 -73.75 6.05
N PRO A 102 0.66 -72.82 5.31
CA PRO A 102 2.11 -72.58 5.36
C PRO A 102 2.59 -72.06 6.73
N ASP A 103 1.66 -71.63 7.58
CA ASP A 103 1.94 -71.12 8.92
C ASP A 103 1.96 -72.18 10.02
N THR A 104 1.61 -73.43 9.70
CA THR A 104 1.66 -74.57 10.62
C THR A 104 2.99 -75.31 10.48
N ASP A 105 3.77 -75.31 11.55
CA ASP A 105 4.99 -76.10 11.62
C ASP A 105 4.65 -77.59 11.81
N VAL A 106 5.47 -78.49 11.24
CA VAL A 106 5.21 -79.94 11.31
C VAL A 106 6.38 -80.65 11.97
N VAL A 107 6.11 -81.45 13.00
CA VAL A 107 7.06 -82.38 13.61
C VAL A 107 6.55 -83.79 13.36
N VAL A 108 7.39 -84.62 12.78
CA VAL A 108 7.02 -85.99 12.39
C VAL A 108 7.34 -86.97 13.51
N VAL A 109 6.42 -87.91 13.80
CA VAL A 109 6.56 -88.91 14.86
C VAL A 109 6.45 -90.32 14.27
N SER A 110 7.54 -91.09 14.17
CA SER A 110 7.51 -92.41 13.51
C SER A 110 8.17 -93.52 14.33
N GLY A 111 7.64 -94.76 14.24
CA GLY A 111 8.24 -95.97 14.83
C GLY A 111 9.26 -96.67 13.93
N GLU A 112 9.46 -96.18 12.71
CA GLU A 112 10.42 -96.75 11.76
C GLU A 112 11.87 -96.38 12.15
N THR A 113 12.79 -97.35 12.07
CA THR A 113 14.16 -97.19 12.59
C THR A 113 15.19 -96.83 11.51
N THR A 114 14.75 -96.57 10.28
CA THR A 114 15.60 -96.23 9.13
C THR A 114 15.93 -94.74 9.09
N PHE A 115 17.20 -94.42 8.83
CA PHE A 115 17.67 -93.04 8.67
C PHE A 115 17.07 -92.33 7.43
N GLU A 116 16.64 -93.11 6.44
CA GLU A 116 16.05 -92.61 5.20
C GLU A 116 14.69 -91.92 5.42
N SER A 117 13.81 -92.48 6.26
CA SER A 117 12.48 -91.93 6.54
C SER A 117 12.53 -90.57 7.26
N ALA A 118 13.48 -90.38 8.19
CA ALA A 118 13.69 -89.11 8.88
C ALA A 118 14.26 -88.02 7.95
N THR A 119 15.18 -88.40 7.05
CA THR A 119 15.76 -87.47 6.07
C THR A 119 14.72 -87.01 5.06
N GLU A 120 13.85 -87.91 4.63
CA GLU A 120 12.76 -87.59 3.70
C GLU A 120 11.72 -86.66 4.34
N ALA A 121 11.35 -86.88 5.61
CA ALA A 121 10.45 -86.00 6.35
C ALA A 121 10.98 -84.54 6.42
N LEU A 122 12.26 -84.34 6.73
CA LEU A 122 12.86 -83.00 6.77
C LEU A 122 12.90 -82.35 5.37
N ARG A 123 13.21 -83.11 4.32
CA ARG A 123 13.19 -82.61 2.92
C ARG A 123 11.80 -82.17 2.48
N GLN A 124 10.75 -82.83 2.97
CA GLN A 124 9.37 -82.47 2.66
C GLN A 124 8.83 -81.30 3.49
N GLY A 125 9.60 -80.80 4.45
CA GLY A 125 9.30 -79.57 5.19
C GLY A 125 8.92 -79.78 6.66
N ALA A 126 9.21 -80.94 7.26
CA ALA A 126 9.13 -81.07 8.71
C ALA A 126 10.21 -80.19 9.37
N GLN A 127 9.86 -79.52 10.46
CA GLN A 127 10.79 -78.74 11.27
C GLN A 127 11.69 -79.64 12.12
N ASP A 128 11.17 -80.79 12.55
CA ASP A 128 11.92 -81.78 13.32
C ASP A 128 11.26 -83.19 13.22
N PHE A 129 11.93 -84.20 13.78
CA PHE A 129 11.50 -85.60 13.76
C PHE A 129 11.69 -86.27 15.13
N LEU A 130 10.72 -87.10 15.53
CA LEU A 130 10.68 -87.84 16.80
C LEU A 130 10.48 -89.34 16.57
N ARG A 131 11.26 -90.17 17.27
CA ARG A 131 11.25 -91.64 17.09
C ARG A 131 10.45 -92.36 18.18
N LYS A 132 9.58 -93.32 17.82
CA LYS A 132 8.84 -94.17 18.78
C LYS A 132 9.67 -95.42 19.19
N PRO A 133 9.68 -95.84 20.48
CA PRO A 133 9.14 -95.11 21.64
C PRO A 133 10.07 -93.95 22.05
N TYR A 134 9.50 -92.80 22.40
CA TYR A 134 10.23 -91.60 22.87
C TYR A 134 10.00 -91.38 24.38
N ALA A 135 10.95 -90.70 25.02
CA ALA A 135 10.79 -90.22 26.40
C ALA A 135 9.98 -88.91 26.44
N PRO A 136 9.19 -88.65 27.50
CA PRO A 136 8.42 -87.40 27.65
C PRO A 136 9.24 -86.12 27.47
N ASP A 137 10.47 -86.09 28.01
CA ASP A 137 11.36 -84.92 27.93
C ASP A 137 11.90 -84.67 26.51
N GLU A 138 11.94 -85.70 25.66
CA GLU A 138 12.38 -85.56 24.28
C GLU A 138 11.32 -84.88 23.41
N LEU A 139 10.05 -85.26 23.61
CA LEU A 139 8.90 -84.65 22.94
C LEU A 139 8.76 -83.17 23.32
N SER A 140 8.83 -82.84 24.62
CA SER A 140 8.70 -81.45 25.08
C SER A 140 9.83 -80.56 24.57
N ARG A 141 11.07 -81.07 24.53
CA ARG A 141 12.23 -80.34 23.98
C ARG A 141 12.05 -80.00 22.49
N VAL A 142 11.59 -80.96 21.69
CA VAL A 142 11.39 -80.76 20.24
C VAL A 142 10.31 -79.70 19.98
N ILE A 143 9.17 -79.80 20.67
CA ILE A 143 8.08 -78.83 20.58
C ILE A 143 8.55 -77.43 20.99
N GLY A 144 9.21 -77.32 22.15
CA GLY A 144 9.72 -76.04 22.66
C GLY A 144 10.69 -75.37 21.69
N SER A 145 11.59 -76.15 21.08
CA SER A 145 12.56 -75.63 20.10
C SER A 145 11.88 -75.05 18.85
N VAL A 146 10.89 -75.74 18.30
CA VAL A 146 10.18 -75.29 17.07
C VAL A 146 9.35 -74.04 17.35
N VAL A 147 8.60 -74.03 18.47
CA VAL A 147 7.78 -72.89 18.89
C VAL A 147 8.64 -71.65 19.16
N HIS A 148 9.79 -71.82 19.84
CA HIS A 148 10.71 -70.71 20.14
C HIS A 148 11.27 -70.07 18.86
N LYS A 149 11.72 -70.88 17.90
CA LYS A 149 12.25 -70.40 16.62
C LYS A 149 11.25 -69.52 15.88
N ARG A 150 9.99 -69.94 15.80
CA ARG A 150 8.90 -69.21 15.12
C ARG A 150 8.62 -67.84 15.76
N ARG A 151 8.72 -67.73 17.08
CA ARG A 151 8.53 -66.48 17.81
C ARG A 151 9.59 -65.44 17.47
N LEU A 152 10.86 -65.86 17.39
CA LEU A 152 11.97 -64.97 17.09
C LEU A 152 11.84 -64.32 15.71
N GLU A 153 11.43 -65.10 14.70
CA GLU A 153 11.21 -64.62 13.33
C GLU A 153 10.12 -63.54 13.26
N ARG A 154 9.01 -63.70 13.99
CA ARG A 154 7.92 -62.71 14.04
C ARG A 154 8.37 -61.38 14.66
N ASN A 155 9.11 -61.41 15.76
CA ASN A 155 9.57 -60.21 16.47
C ASN A 155 10.51 -59.34 15.62
N ILE A 156 11.44 -59.98 14.90
CA ILE A 156 12.38 -59.28 14.01
C ILE A 156 11.62 -58.50 12.93
N HIS A 157 10.60 -59.12 12.34
CA HIS A 157 9.83 -58.51 11.26
C HIS A 157 9.03 -57.28 11.73
N GLU A 158 8.49 -57.32 12.95
CA GLU A 158 7.74 -56.20 13.51
C GLU A 158 8.63 -55.00 13.85
N VAL A 159 9.81 -55.24 14.45
CA VAL A 159 10.77 -54.18 14.77
C VAL A 159 11.24 -53.47 13.50
N HIS A 160 11.52 -54.22 12.44
CA HIS A 160 11.96 -53.66 11.16
C HIS A 160 10.92 -52.70 10.57
N ARG A 161 9.65 -53.13 10.54
CA ARG A 161 8.54 -52.31 10.03
C ARG A 161 8.35 -51.02 10.82
N ARG A 162 8.49 -51.07 12.16
CA ARG A 162 8.39 -49.87 13.02
C ARG A 162 9.53 -48.89 12.75
N LEU A 163 10.74 -49.37 12.50
CA LEU A 163 11.89 -48.54 12.18
C LEU A 163 11.71 -47.79 10.86
N GLU A 164 11.32 -48.50 9.80
CA GLU A 164 11.08 -47.91 8.48
C GLU A 164 10.01 -46.81 8.50
N ALA A 165 8.87 -47.07 9.17
CA ALA A 165 7.79 -46.10 9.29
C ALA A 165 8.21 -44.84 10.06
N SER A 166 9.09 -44.98 11.04
CA SER A 166 9.65 -43.87 11.80
C SER A 166 10.60 -43.03 10.94
N GLU A 167 11.52 -43.66 10.21
CA GLU A 167 12.48 -42.98 9.32
C GLU A 167 11.75 -42.16 8.24
N GLN A 168 10.74 -42.75 7.59
CA GLN A 168 9.94 -42.06 6.57
C GLN A 168 9.26 -40.81 7.13
N ARG A 169 8.70 -40.91 8.35
CA ARG A 169 8.04 -39.77 9.00
C ARG A 169 9.01 -38.63 9.31
N TYR A 170 10.22 -38.93 9.78
CA TYR A 170 11.24 -37.91 10.03
C TYR A 170 11.69 -37.22 8.75
N ARG A 171 11.97 -37.98 7.68
CA ARG A 171 12.35 -37.42 6.37
C ARG A 171 11.28 -36.48 5.82
N PHE A 172 10.00 -36.85 5.96
CA PHE A 172 8.89 -36.02 5.51
C PHE A 172 8.85 -34.66 6.24
N ILE A 173 8.96 -34.65 7.57
CA ILE A 173 8.91 -33.41 8.36
C ILE A 173 10.08 -32.48 8.02
N VAL A 174 11.28 -33.05 7.89
CA VAL A 174 12.50 -32.28 7.63
C VAL A 174 12.53 -31.70 6.21
N ASN A 175 12.13 -32.47 5.19
CA ASN A 175 12.12 -31.99 3.81
C ASN A 175 10.98 -31.01 3.50
N ASN A 176 9.87 -31.04 4.25
CA ASN A 176 8.78 -30.07 4.12
C ASN A 176 8.96 -28.83 5.00
N SER A 177 10.10 -28.68 5.68
CA SER A 177 10.42 -27.46 6.42
C SER A 177 10.61 -26.26 5.47
N PRO A 178 10.08 -25.07 5.81
CA PRO A 178 10.33 -23.86 5.04
C PRO A 178 11.77 -23.34 5.19
N ASP A 179 12.47 -23.76 6.25
CA ASP A 179 13.84 -23.38 6.56
C ASP A 179 14.83 -24.48 6.12
N ILE A 180 16.06 -24.09 5.80
CA ILE A 180 17.16 -25.05 5.55
C ILE A 180 17.54 -25.69 6.88
N ILE A 181 17.46 -27.01 6.94
CA ILE A 181 17.88 -27.81 8.10
C ILE A 181 19.14 -28.54 7.71
N TYR A 182 20.20 -28.38 8.49
CA TYR A 182 21.50 -28.98 8.20
C TYR A 182 22.16 -29.59 9.43
N MET A 183 23.07 -30.52 9.18
CA MET A 183 24.02 -31.04 10.16
C MET A 183 25.43 -30.95 9.57
N LEU A 184 26.37 -30.50 10.39
CA LEU A 184 27.80 -30.52 10.11
C LEU A 184 28.49 -31.61 10.94
N ASP A 185 29.62 -32.10 10.46
CA ASP A 185 30.56 -32.91 11.25
C ASP A 185 31.45 -32.04 12.16
N ASP A 186 32.40 -32.67 12.85
CA ASP A 186 33.35 -32.00 13.76
C ASP A 186 34.37 -31.10 13.03
N ARG A 187 34.41 -31.15 11.70
CA ARG A 187 35.28 -30.37 10.82
C ARG A 187 34.53 -29.35 9.97
N GLY A 188 33.24 -29.11 10.24
CA GLY A 188 32.44 -28.11 9.54
C GLY A 188 31.95 -28.53 8.15
N ARG A 189 31.92 -29.83 7.83
CA ARG A 189 31.39 -30.35 6.56
C ARG A 189 29.96 -30.82 6.71
N PHE A 190 29.13 -30.56 5.71
CA PHE A 190 27.73 -31.00 5.73
C PHE A 190 27.63 -32.53 5.74
N SER A 191 27.09 -33.08 6.83
CA SER A 191 26.73 -34.51 6.91
C SER A 191 25.28 -34.73 6.47
N PHE A 192 24.44 -33.71 6.57
CA PHE A 192 23.05 -33.72 6.13
C PHE A 192 22.59 -32.31 5.79
N ILE A 193 21.72 -32.20 4.78
CA ILE A 193 20.97 -31.00 4.48
C ILE A 193 19.64 -31.38 3.82
N ASN A 194 18.55 -30.70 4.16
CA ASN A 194 17.25 -30.97 3.58
C ASN A 194 17.11 -30.40 2.15
N GLU A 195 16.09 -30.85 1.41
CA GLU A 195 15.85 -30.44 0.01
C GLU A 195 15.59 -28.93 -0.18
N ARG A 196 15.35 -28.19 0.90
CA ARG A 196 15.14 -26.74 0.87
C ARG A 196 16.34 -25.99 0.28
N VAL A 197 17.55 -26.52 0.42
CA VAL A 197 18.78 -25.93 -0.17
C VAL A 197 18.71 -25.81 -1.69
N THR A 198 18.01 -26.72 -2.38
CA THR A 198 17.85 -26.69 -3.83
C THR A 198 16.97 -25.54 -4.28
N ALA A 199 15.87 -25.31 -3.58
CA ALA A 199 14.95 -24.21 -3.88
C ALA A 199 15.59 -22.83 -3.62
N LEU A 200 16.43 -22.70 -2.58
CA LEU A 200 17.00 -21.42 -2.16
C LEU A 200 18.37 -21.09 -2.78
N LEU A 201 19.26 -22.08 -2.94
CA LEU A 201 20.64 -21.86 -3.40
C LEU A 201 20.95 -22.53 -4.75
N GLY A 202 20.07 -23.42 -5.25
CA GLY A 202 20.26 -24.14 -6.51
C GLY A 202 21.22 -25.33 -6.44
N TYR A 203 21.68 -25.71 -5.25
CA TYR A 203 22.47 -26.92 -5.04
C TYR A 203 21.57 -28.10 -4.68
N THR A 204 21.91 -29.31 -5.15
CA THR A 204 21.25 -30.52 -4.66
C THR A 204 21.87 -30.97 -3.33
N PRO A 205 21.13 -31.65 -2.43
CA PRO A 205 21.70 -32.14 -1.17
C PRO A 205 22.95 -33.00 -1.39
N ASP A 206 22.97 -33.85 -2.42
CA ASP A 206 24.09 -34.72 -2.75
C ASP A 206 25.36 -33.94 -3.14
N GLU A 207 25.20 -32.74 -3.71
CA GLU A 207 26.34 -31.86 -4.03
C GLU A 207 26.90 -31.18 -2.78
N VAL A 208 26.04 -30.83 -1.82
CA VAL A 208 26.41 -30.09 -0.61
C VAL A 208 26.97 -30.99 0.47
N VAL A 209 26.48 -32.22 0.58
CA VAL A 209 26.99 -33.20 1.57
C VAL A 209 28.47 -33.46 1.30
N GLY A 210 29.30 -33.26 2.34
CA GLY A 210 30.76 -33.33 2.29
C GLY A 210 31.47 -32.01 1.99
N MET A 211 30.77 -30.99 1.46
CA MET A 211 31.31 -29.63 1.29
C MET A 211 31.51 -28.96 2.65
N HIS A 212 32.49 -28.07 2.75
CA HIS A 212 32.70 -27.27 3.95
C HIS A 212 31.78 -26.04 3.94
N TYR A 213 31.28 -25.60 5.10
CA TYR A 213 30.34 -24.46 5.16
C TYR A 213 30.88 -23.18 4.52
N SER A 214 32.21 -22.98 4.53
CA SER A 214 32.86 -21.82 3.91
C SER A 214 32.59 -21.70 2.41
N ASP A 215 32.34 -22.82 1.72
CA ASP A 215 32.12 -22.85 0.28
C ASP A 215 30.72 -22.33 -0.10
N LEU A 216 29.78 -22.33 0.86
CA LEU A 216 28.42 -21.81 0.68
C LEU A 216 28.25 -20.40 1.25
N VAL A 217 29.21 -19.89 2.03
CA VAL A 217 29.15 -18.58 2.69
C VAL A 217 29.84 -17.52 1.83
N HIS A 218 29.29 -16.31 1.81
CA HIS A 218 29.90 -15.18 1.12
C HIS A 218 31.25 -14.78 1.76
N GLU A 219 32.26 -14.45 0.95
CA GLU A 219 33.64 -14.19 1.40
C GLU A 219 33.72 -13.18 2.57
N ASP A 220 33.02 -12.05 2.45
CA ASP A 220 32.97 -11.00 3.50
C ASP A 220 32.38 -11.45 4.85
N ASP A 221 31.60 -12.54 4.88
CA ASP A 221 30.86 -12.98 6.08
C ASP A 221 31.45 -14.26 6.71
N LEU A 222 32.58 -14.75 6.20
CA LEU A 222 33.26 -15.97 6.70
C LEU A 222 33.62 -15.90 8.19
N GLU A 223 34.02 -14.73 8.70
CA GLU A 223 34.36 -14.59 10.13
C GLU A 223 33.13 -14.77 11.05
N LYS A 224 31.98 -14.23 10.65
CA LYS A 224 30.70 -14.38 11.37
C LYS A 224 30.19 -15.81 11.27
N ALA A 225 30.30 -16.40 10.09
CA ALA A 225 29.91 -17.78 9.84
C ALA A 225 30.74 -18.75 10.68
N ARG A 226 32.05 -18.54 10.84
CA ARG A 226 32.89 -19.36 11.71
C ARG A 226 32.36 -19.40 13.15
N PHE A 227 31.93 -18.27 13.70
CA PHE A 227 31.35 -18.21 15.05
C PHE A 227 30.07 -19.05 15.19
N ALA A 228 29.25 -19.09 14.14
CA ALA A 228 27.96 -19.76 14.16
C ALA A 228 28.02 -21.25 13.78
N PHE A 229 28.92 -21.63 12.88
CA PHE A 229 29.08 -23.02 12.43
C PHE A 229 30.01 -23.85 13.34
N ASP A 230 30.99 -23.24 14.00
CA ASP A 230 31.81 -23.89 15.05
C ASP A 230 31.15 -23.83 16.44
N GLU A 231 29.82 -23.74 16.51
CA GLU A 231 29.08 -23.65 17.76
C GLU A 231 29.08 -24.98 18.51
N ARG A 232 29.84 -25.01 19.61
CA ARG A 232 29.95 -26.18 20.50
C ARG A 232 28.95 -26.15 21.65
N ARG A 233 28.27 -25.02 21.92
CA ARG A 233 27.35 -24.89 23.05
C ARG A 233 25.95 -25.44 22.73
N THR A 234 25.24 -25.86 23.76
CA THR A 234 23.86 -26.37 23.70
C THR A 234 22.90 -25.49 24.51
N GLY A 235 21.58 -25.64 24.29
CA GLY A 235 20.55 -24.95 25.05
C GLY A 235 20.51 -23.43 24.83
N SER A 236 20.18 -22.65 25.87
CA SER A 236 20.03 -21.19 25.81
C SER A 236 21.33 -20.41 25.59
N ARG A 237 22.49 -21.10 25.51
CA ARG A 237 23.81 -20.53 25.26
C ARG A 237 24.31 -20.77 23.84
N ALA A 238 23.52 -21.42 23.00
CA ALA A 238 23.86 -21.69 21.62
C ALA A 238 23.69 -20.43 20.74
N SER A 239 24.36 -20.39 19.60
CA SER A 239 24.26 -19.26 18.66
C SER A 239 22.85 -19.17 18.08
N GLN A 240 22.21 -18.04 18.31
CA GLN A 240 20.87 -17.71 17.81
C GLN A 240 20.93 -16.43 17.01
N ASN A 241 20.15 -16.40 15.92
CA ASN A 241 19.92 -15.24 15.07
C ASN A 241 21.20 -14.60 14.49
N VAL A 242 22.17 -15.42 14.08
CA VAL A 242 23.37 -14.90 13.39
C VAL A 242 23.04 -14.68 11.92
N GLU A 243 23.19 -13.44 11.45
CA GLU A 243 22.86 -13.06 10.07
C GLU A 243 24.09 -13.02 9.18
N PHE A 244 24.04 -13.69 8.02
CA PHE A 244 25.07 -13.64 6.99
C PHE A 244 24.54 -14.09 5.63
N ARG A 245 25.37 -13.94 4.58
CA ARG A 245 24.99 -14.25 3.20
C ARG A 245 25.47 -15.63 2.76
N LEU A 246 24.60 -16.38 2.09
CA LEU A 246 24.94 -17.61 1.37
C LEU A 246 25.00 -17.36 -0.14
N VAL A 247 25.91 -18.04 -0.82
CA VAL A 247 26.16 -17.90 -2.26
C VAL A 247 25.31 -18.90 -3.05
N CYS A 248 24.63 -18.42 -4.09
CA CYS A 248 23.85 -19.26 -4.99
C CYS A 248 24.75 -19.91 -6.06
N LYS A 249 24.40 -21.12 -6.51
CA LYS A 249 25.11 -21.82 -7.59
C LYS A 249 25.00 -21.04 -8.90
N SER A 250 26.13 -20.78 -9.55
CA SER A 250 26.17 -20.12 -10.86
C SER A 250 26.00 -21.16 -11.98
N GLY A 251 24.88 -21.14 -12.73
CA GLY A 251 24.67 -22.06 -13.85
C GLY A 251 23.56 -21.66 -14.83
N PRO A 252 23.55 -22.22 -16.07
CA PRO A 252 22.60 -21.87 -17.14
C PRO A 252 21.14 -22.30 -16.88
N GLN A 253 20.89 -23.03 -15.80
CA GLN A 253 19.56 -23.44 -15.32
C GLN A 253 19.11 -22.66 -14.06
N SER A 254 19.71 -21.51 -13.76
CA SER A 254 19.14 -20.57 -12.78
C SER A 254 17.79 -20.07 -13.30
N TYR A 255 16.72 -20.80 -12.99
CA TYR A 255 15.35 -20.36 -13.24
C TYR A 255 15.08 -19.06 -12.45
N ARG A 256 15.28 -17.93 -13.14
CA ARG A 256 14.49 -16.68 -13.15
C ARG A 256 14.10 -15.97 -11.84
N TYR A 257 14.49 -16.39 -10.64
CA TYR A 257 14.03 -15.73 -9.40
C TYR A 257 15.08 -14.91 -8.64
N PHE A 258 16.37 -14.98 -8.99
CA PHE A 258 17.42 -14.25 -8.28
C PHE A 258 18.28 -13.40 -9.22
N GLU A 259 18.05 -12.08 -9.24
CA GLU A 259 19.01 -11.10 -9.78
C GLU A 259 20.25 -10.96 -8.87
N SER A 260 20.19 -11.46 -7.63
CA SER A 260 21.28 -11.42 -6.65
C SER A 260 22.00 -12.77 -6.57
N ARG A 261 23.34 -12.77 -6.61
CA ARG A 261 24.20 -13.97 -6.46
C ARG A 261 24.25 -14.53 -5.03
N SER A 262 23.58 -13.88 -4.09
CA SER A 262 23.52 -14.30 -2.69
C SER A 262 22.17 -14.00 -2.06
N ILE A 263 21.85 -14.77 -1.02
CA ILE A 263 20.68 -14.59 -0.14
C ILE A 263 21.14 -14.33 1.29
N THR A 264 20.34 -13.57 2.06
CA THR A 264 20.63 -13.29 3.47
C THR A 264 19.85 -14.26 4.34
N ILE A 265 20.56 -14.98 5.20
CA ILE A 265 19.95 -15.95 6.13
C ILE A 265 20.11 -15.52 7.58
N GLU A 266 19.21 -16.01 8.42
CA GLU A 266 19.29 -16.02 9.87
C GLU A 266 19.56 -17.46 10.33
N LEU A 267 20.72 -17.68 10.96
CA LEU A 267 21.19 -19.00 11.37
C LEU A 267 21.09 -19.19 12.88
N SER A 268 20.53 -20.33 13.28
CA SER A 268 20.58 -20.82 14.66
C SER A 268 21.22 -22.20 14.67
N ALA A 269 22.26 -22.37 15.50
CA ALA A 269 23.08 -23.57 15.52
C ALA A 269 23.31 -24.07 16.95
N MET A 270 23.42 -25.38 17.13
CA MET A 270 23.67 -26.05 18.41
C MET A 270 24.63 -27.23 18.23
N GLY A 271 25.52 -27.44 19.20
CA GLY A 271 26.42 -28.59 19.19
C GLY A 271 25.70 -29.93 19.44
N MET A 272 26.10 -30.97 18.72
CA MET A 272 25.63 -32.36 18.87
C MET A 272 26.68 -33.20 19.60
N TYR A 273 26.26 -33.99 20.58
CA TYR A 273 27.13 -34.82 21.42
C TYR A 273 26.67 -36.27 21.45
N ARG A 274 27.64 -37.20 21.45
CA ARG A 274 27.41 -38.66 21.40
C ARG A 274 26.85 -39.24 22.70
N ASP A 275 27.10 -38.58 23.83
CA ASP A 275 26.69 -39.02 25.15
C ASP A 275 26.02 -37.87 25.92
N ARG A 276 24.96 -38.18 26.67
CA ARG A 276 24.13 -37.18 27.38
C ARG A 276 24.77 -36.69 28.69
N ALA A 277 25.98 -37.18 29.01
CA ALA A 277 26.70 -36.89 30.24
C ALA A 277 27.49 -35.57 30.16
N GLU A 278 27.45 -34.81 31.25
CA GLU A 278 27.78 -33.38 31.41
C GLU A 278 29.25 -32.97 31.18
N ARG A 279 30.05 -33.72 30.41
CA ARG A 279 31.42 -33.34 30.03
C ARG A 279 31.49 -32.92 28.56
N LEU A 280 31.32 -31.62 28.34
CA LEU A 280 31.31 -30.89 27.06
C LEU A 280 32.56 -31.02 26.16
N GLU A 281 33.55 -31.84 26.49
CA GLU A 281 34.82 -31.91 25.75
C GLU A 281 35.14 -33.29 25.14
N GLN A 282 34.46 -34.35 25.52
CA GLN A 282 34.72 -35.69 24.98
C GLN A 282 33.44 -36.31 24.42
N GLY A 283 33.08 -35.89 23.21
CA GLY A 283 31.94 -36.47 22.49
C GLY A 283 31.29 -35.59 21.42
N PHE A 284 31.88 -34.46 21.03
CA PHE A 284 31.35 -33.61 19.96
C PHE A 284 31.32 -34.38 18.64
N VAL A 285 30.13 -34.48 18.06
CA VAL A 285 29.88 -35.19 16.79
C VAL A 285 29.79 -34.19 15.63
N GLY A 286 29.38 -32.95 15.93
CA GLY A 286 29.20 -31.91 14.94
C GLY A 286 28.13 -30.91 15.35
N THR A 287 27.62 -30.13 14.41
CA THR A 287 26.69 -29.01 14.68
C THR A 287 25.38 -29.24 13.95
N TYR A 288 24.25 -29.11 14.64
CA TYR A 288 22.93 -29.04 14.02
C TYR A 288 22.52 -27.58 13.90
N GLY A 289 21.91 -27.19 12.78
CA GLY A 289 21.36 -25.85 12.66
C GLY A 289 20.21 -25.70 11.69
N VAL A 290 19.56 -24.55 11.82
CA VAL A 290 18.46 -24.10 10.97
C VAL A 290 18.84 -22.74 10.39
N ALA A 291 18.75 -22.61 9.07
CA ALA A 291 18.94 -21.36 8.34
C ALA A 291 17.62 -20.93 7.71
N ARG A 292 17.13 -19.76 8.12
CA ARG A 292 15.93 -19.14 7.57
C ARG A 292 16.30 -18.05 6.57
N ASP A 293 15.63 -18.02 5.43
CA ASP A 293 15.77 -16.90 4.48
C ASP A 293 15.06 -15.66 5.03
N ILE A 294 15.81 -14.57 5.21
CA ILE A 294 15.31 -13.27 5.67
C ILE A 294 15.52 -12.18 4.62
N SER A 295 15.80 -12.55 3.36
CA SER A 295 16.10 -11.61 2.29
C SER A 295 14.94 -10.63 2.04
N GLU A 296 13.69 -11.10 2.06
CA GLU A 296 12.51 -10.23 1.91
C GLU A 296 12.35 -9.28 3.10
N ARG A 297 12.57 -9.77 4.33
CA ARG A 297 12.53 -8.96 5.55
C ARG A 297 13.54 -7.81 5.48
N LYS A 298 14.79 -8.12 5.10
CA LYS A 298 15.86 -7.11 4.97
C LYS A 298 15.58 -6.09 3.88
N ARG A 299 15.12 -6.51 2.70
CA ARG A 299 14.70 -5.56 1.64
C ARG A 299 13.55 -4.67 2.12
N ALA A 300 12.57 -5.23 2.83
CA ALA A 300 11.47 -4.45 3.38
C ALA A 300 11.96 -3.44 4.43
N GLU A 301 12.86 -3.83 5.33
CA GLU A 301 13.50 -2.93 6.30
C GLU A 301 14.29 -1.80 5.62
N GLU A 302 15.07 -2.11 4.58
CA GLU A 302 15.80 -1.12 3.78
C GLU A 302 14.86 -0.15 3.07
N ILE A 303 13.78 -0.65 2.47
CA ILE A 303 12.74 0.17 1.83
C ILE A 303 12.06 1.07 2.86
N ILE A 304 11.70 0.54 4.04
CA ILE A 304 11.11 1.31 5.12
C ILE A 304 12.07 2.41 5.58
N ASN A 305 13.33 2.07 5.82
CA ASN A 305 14.35 3.06 6.19
C ASN A 305 14.55 4.12 5.11
N TYR A 306 14.54 3.73 3.84
CA TYR A 306 14.60 4.68 2.73
C TYR A 306 13.36 5.58 2.68
N GLN A 307 12.16 5.03 2.85
CA GLN A 307 10.88 5.77 2.89
C GLN A 307 10.79 6.76 4.05
N LEU A 308 11.39 6.44 5.20
CA LEU A 308 11.43 7.35 6.34
C LEU A 308 12.16 8.66 6.02
N TYR A 309 13.08 8.65 5.05
CA TYR A 309 13.93 9.81 4.73
C TYR A 309 13.78 10.34 3.30
N HIS A 310 13.13 9.61 2.39
CA HIS A 310 13.01 9.97 0.97
C HIS A 310 11.56 9.88 0.46
N ASP A 311 11.23 10.73 -0.51
CA ASP A 311 9.99 10.66 -1.30
C ASP A 311 10.09 9.54 -2.33
N LEU A 312 9.09 8.65 -2.38
CA LEU A 312 9.14 7.46 -3.23
C LEU A 312 9.05 7.76 -4.72
N LEU A 313 8.33 8.84 -5.08
CA LEU A 313 8.09 9.23 -6.47
C LEU A 313 9.32 9.89 -7.08
N THR A 314 9.88 10.89 -6.40
CA THR A 314 10.99 11.72 -6.90
C THR A 314 12.37 11.26 -6.45
N LYS A 315 12.45 10.34 -5.46
CA LYS A 315 13.69 9.89 -4.79
C LYS A 315 14.44 10.97 -4.00
N LEU A 316 13.94 12.20 -4.01
CA LEU A 316 14.48 13.30 -3.23
C LEU A 316 14.29 13.07 -1.74
N PRO A 317 15.11 13.69 -0.89
CA PRO A 317 14.82 13.85 0.54
C PRO A 317 13.38 14.25 0.80
N ASN A 318 12.76 13.64 1.82
CA ASN A 318 11.45 14.03 2.29
C ASN A 318 11.54 15.15 3.34
N ARG A 319 10.39 15.57 3.87
CA ARG A 319 10.31 16.60 4.93
C ARG A 319 11.16 16.28 6.16
N ALA A 320 11.26 15.02 6.58
CA ALA A 320 12.01 14.63 7.77
C ALA A 320 13.52 14.80 7.56
N LEU A 321 14.06 14.28 6.45
CA LEU A 321 15.47 14.41 6.11
C LEU A 321 15.87 15.87 5.83
N PHE A 322 14.99 16.65 5.20
CA PHE A 322 15.21 18.09 5.02
C PHE A 322 15.36 18.84 6.34
N ARG A 323 14.45 18.59 7.31
CA ARG A 323 14.50 19.22 8.64
C ARG A 323 15.77 18.85 9.40
N ASP A 324 16.20 17.59 9.31
CA ASP A 324 17.46 17.14 9.92
C ASP A 324 18.67 17.89 9.34
N ARG A 325 18.79 17.94 8.01
CA ARG A 325 19.88 18.66 7.32
C ARG A 325 19.86 20.16 7.59
N LEU A 326 18.68 20.78 7.62
CA LEU A 326 18.53 22.21 7.94
C LEU A 326 18.94 22.50 9.39
N SER A 327 18.57 21.65 10.36
CA SER A 327 19.01 21.77 11.76
C SER A 327 20.54 21.70 11.88
N LEU A 328 21.16 20.76 11.17
CA LEU A 328 22.61 20.62 11.12
C LEU A 328 23.28 21.84 10.47
N ALA A 329 22.73 22.34 9.36
CA ALA A 329 23.24 23.52 8.67
C ALA A 329 23.15 24.79 9.52
N ILE A 330 22.02 25.04 10.20
CA ILE A 330 21.86 26.16 11.15
C ILE A 330 22.89 26.07 12.28
N SER A 331 23.09 24.87 12.83
CA SER A 331 24.05 24.63 13.91
C SER A 331 25.52 24.83 13.48
N ARG A 332 25.83 24.59 12.20
CA ARG A 332 27.14 24.89 11.60
C ARG A 332 27.29 26.39 11.35
N ALA A 333 26.32 27.00 10.66
CA ALA A 333 26.28 28.43 10.34
C ALA A 333 26.41 29.32 11.59
N ARG A 334 25.73 28.96 12.69
CA ARG A 334 25.84 29.67 13.97
C ARG A 334 27.25 29.64 14.56
N ARG A 335 28.03 28.57 14.32
CA ARG A 335 29.41 28.42 14.83
C ARG A 335 30.43 29.09 13.92
N SER A 336 30.28 28.98 12.60
CA SER A 336 31.19 29.57 11.60
C SER A 336 30.93 31.06 11.35
N GLY A 337 29.75 31.57 11.74
CA GLY A 337 29.27 32.88 11.30
C GLY A 337 28.88 32.92 9.82
N SER A 338 28.73 31.76 9.16
CA SER A 338 28.26 31.69 7.78
C SER A 338 26.74 31.89 7.69
N ARG A 339 26.26 32.23 6.50
CA ARG A 339 24.83 32.40 6.19
C ARG A 339 24.33 31.19 5.42
N LEU A 340 23.03 30.99 5.43
CA LEU A 340 22.36 30.00 4.58
C LEU A 340 21.01 30.55 4.11
N ALA A 341 20.46 29.95 3.06
CA ALA A 341 19.13 30.23 2.58
C ALA A 341 18.24 29.00 2.57
N VAL A 342 16.96 29.23 2.87
CA VAL A 342 15.88 28.27 2.68
C VAL A 342 14.95 28.83 1.61
N LEU A 343 14.70 28.06 0.57
CA LEU A 343 13.75 28.39 -0.48
C LEU A 343 12.58 27.42 -0.42
N PHE A 344 11.38 27.97 -0.56
CA PHE A 344 10.13 27.24 -0.71
C PHE A 344 9.66 27.42 -2.14
N LEU A 345 9.50 26.32 -2.88
CA LEU A 345 9.16 26.30 -4.30
C LEU A 345 7.83 25.59 -4.47
N ASP A 346 6.91 26.21 -5.20
CA ASP A 346 5.61 25.64 -5.49
C ASP A 346 5.31 25.72 -6.99
N MET A 347 4.83 24.63 -7.57
CA MET A 347 4.51 24.55 -8.99
C MET A 347 3.16 25.20 -9.29
N ASP A 348 3.17 26.26 -10.08
CA ASP A 348 1.94 26.97 -10.40
C ASP A 348 1.00 26.09 -11.25
N ARG A 349 -0.29 26.05 -10.87
CA ARG A 349 -1.36 25.37 -11.61
C ARG A 349 -1.15 23.86 -11.80
N PHE A 350 -0.35 23.20 -10.96
CA PHE A 350 -0.17 21.73 -11.02
C PHE A 350 -1.49 20.95 -10.97
N LYS A 351 -2.47 21.43 -10.19
CA LYS A 351 -3.82 20.85 -10.13
C LYS A 351 -4.49 20.79 -11.51
N VAL A 352 -4.36 21.84 -12.34
CA VAL A 352 -4.93 21.86 -13.69
C VAL A 352 -4.35 20.75 -14.56
N VAL A 353 -3.05 20.45 -14.40
CA VAL A 353 -2.39 19.34 -15.12
C VAL A 353 -2.98 17.99 -14.68
N ASN A 354 -3.15 17.78 -13.37
CA ASN A 354 -3.78 16.55 -12.87
C ASN A 354 -5.22 16.40 -13.35
N ASP A 355 -6.00 17.48 -13.32
CA ASP A 355 -7.41 17.47 -13.70
C ASP A 355 -7.59 17.29 -15.22
N SER A 356 -6.63 17.79 -16.02
CA SER A 356 -6.71 17.73 -17.50
C SER A 356 -6.07 16.47 -18.11
N LEU A 357 -4.92 16.02 -17.58
CA LEU A 357 -4.11 14.92 -18.13
C LEU A 357 -4.04 13.69 -17.22
N GLY A 358 -4.65 13.76 -16.03
CA GLY A 358 -4.66 12.68 -15.05
C GLY A 358 -3.42 12.63 -14.15
N HIS A 359 -3.55 11.89 -13.05
CA HIS A 359 -2.51 11.79 -12.02
C HIS A 359 -1.20 11.15 -12.49
N LEU A 360 -1.24 10.22 -13.46
CA LEU A 360 -0.01 9.60 -14.00
C LEU A 360 0.86 10.62 -14.75
N ALA A 361 0.24 11.52 -15.51
CA ALA A 361 0.94 12.62 -16.17
C ALA A 361 1.49 13.61 -15.14
N GLY A 362 0.72 13.91 -14.08
CA GLY A 362 1.20 14.73 -12.96
C GLY A 362 2.41 14.12 -12.24
N ASP A 363 2.42 12.81 -12.03
CA ASP A 363 3.55 12.09 -11.42
C ASP A 363 4.81 12.17 -12.30
N GLN A 364 4.66 11.96 -13.61
CA GLN A 364 5.76 12.11 -14.57
C GLN A 364 6.29 13.55 -14.62
N LEU A 365 5.39 14.54 -14.53
CA LEU A 365 5.76 15.95 -14.46
C LEU A 365 6.61 16.23 -13.22
N LEU A 366 6.17 15.77 -12.04
CA LEU A 366 6.90 15.93 -10.79
C LEU A 366 8.29 15.27 -10.84
N GLN A 367 8.39 14.07 -11.41
CA GLN A 367 9.68 13.39 -11.59
C GLN A 367 10.62 14.17 -12.51
N THR A 368 10.10 14.69 -13.63
CA THR A 368 10.90 15.45 -14.59
C THR A 368 11.36 16.77 -13.99
N VAL A 369 10.48 17.47 -13.28
CA VAL A 369 10.81 18.72 -12.58
C VAL A 369 11.83 18.45 -11.47
N ALA A 370 11.66 17.41 -10.66
CA ALA A 370 12.61 17.04 -9.62
C ALA A 370 14.01 16.82 -10.19
N ALA A 371 14.13 16.09 -11.30
CA ALA A 371 15.41 15.88 -11.99
C ALA A 371 16.01 17.18 -12.54
N ARG A 372 15.18 18.08 -13.10
CA ARG A 372 15.64 19.40 -13.59
C ARG A 372 16.13 20.31 -12.47
N LEU A 373 15.42 20.31 -11.34
CA LEU A 373 15.80 21.05 -10.14
C LEU A 373 17.12 20.53 -9.59
N ASP A 374 17.26 19.22 -9.41
CA ASP A 374 18.47 18.59 -8.86
C ASP A 374 19.71 18.87 -9.74
N ALA A 375 19.56 18.81 -11.06
CA ALA A 375 20.64 19.16 -12.00
C ALA A 375 21.08 20.64 -11.95
N CYS A 376 20.28 21.53 -11.35
CA CYS A 376 20.66 22.93 -11.18
C CYS A 376 21.52 23.18 -9.93
N LEU A 377 21.64 22.21 -9.03
CA LEU A 377 22.15 22.39 -7.69
C LEU A 377 23.57 21.81 -7.52
N ARG A 378 24.24 22.23 -6.45
CA ARG A 378 25.54 21.69 -6.04
C ARG A 378 25.34 20.51 -5.10
N GLU A 379 26.34 19.65 -4.94
CA GLU A 379 26.29 18.53 -3.98
C GLU A 379 26.07 18.98 -2.51
N SER A 380 26.47 20.21 -2.18
CA SER A 380 26.24 20.81 -0.87
C SER A 380 24.78 21.20 -0.62
N ASP A 381 24.04 21.47 -1.68
CA ASP A 381 22.66 21.93 -1.60
C ASP A 381 21.75 20.73 -1.32
N THR A 382 20.60 20.97 -0.69
CA THR A 382 19.64 19.90 -0.42
C THR A 382 18.28 20.29 -0.97
N LEU A 383 17.89 19.63 -2.06
CA LEU A 383 16.53 19.65 -2.57
C LEU A 383 15.70 18.58 -1.86
N ALA A 384 14.49 18.90 -1.48
CA ALA A 384 13.54 18.00 -0.85
C ALA A 384 12.15 18.21 -1.40
N ARG A 385 11.35 17.14 -1.47
CA ARG A 385 9.91 17.23 -1.74
C ARG A 385 9.14 17.10 -0.44
N VAL A 386 8.33 18.11 -0.13
CA VAL A 386 7.60 18.19 1.15
C VAL A 386 6.26 17.47 1.05
N GLY A 387 5.60 17.59 -0.11
CA GLY A 387 4.33 16.96 -0.43
C GLY A 387 3.69 17.64 -1.64
N GLY A 388 2.80 16.95 -2.35
CA GLY A 388 2.11 17.53 -3.52
C GLY A 388 3.08 18.06 -4.57
N ASP A 389 2.93 19.33 -4.91
CA ASP A 389 3.72 20.16 -5.81
C ASP A 389 4.77 21.05 -5.11
N GLU A 390 4.99 20.85 -3.82
CA GLU A 390 5.89 21.66 -2.99
C GLU A 390 7.28 21.05 -2.84
N PHE A 391 8.30 21.87 -3.10
CA PHE A 391 9.71 21.54 -2.93
C PHE A 391 10.39 22.54 -2.00
N ASN A 392 11.28 22.05 -1.15
CA ASN A 392 12.15 22.88 -0.33
C ASN A 392 13.60 22.74 -0.78
N LEU A 393 14.31 23.85 -0.80
CA LEU A 393 15.73 23.89 -1.12
C LEU A 393 16.51 24.56 0.00
N LEU A 394 17.55 23.89 0.48
CA LEU A 394 18.54 24.42 1.41
C LEU A 394 19.82 24.71 0.63
N VAL A 395 20.28 25.96 0.71
CA VAL A 395 21.56 26.40 0.15
C VAL A 395 22.46 26.84 1.32
N PRO A 396 23.39 25.99 1.76
CA PRO A 396 24.33 26.33 2.83
C PRO A 396 25.45 27.25 2.33
N ASP A 397 26.11 27.93 3.28
CA ASP A 397 27.35 28.69 3.07
C ASP A 397 27.29 29.71 1.92
N ILE A 398 26.37 30.67 2.04
CA ILE A 398 26.22 31.80 1.10
C ILE A 398 26.98 33.04 1.58
N ASP A 399 27.53 33.82 0.65
CA ASP A 399 28.18 35.09 0.96
C ASP A 399 27.14 36.23 1.08
N GLY A 400 26.08 36.17 0.28
CA GLY A 400 25.00 37.15 0.30
C GLY A 400 23.75 36.75 -0.47
N PRO A 401 22.70 37.59 -0.44
CA PRO A 401 21.42 37.33 -1.11
C PRO A 401 21.57 37.16 -2.64
N GLU A 402 22.58 37.76 -3.26
CA GLU A 402 22.81 37.64 -4.71
C GLU A 402 23.13 36.20 -5.15
N ASP A 403 23.82 35.42 -4.31
CA ASP A 403 24.12 34.02 -4.61
C ASP A 403 22.83 33.20 -4.73
N VAL A 404 21.91 33.44 -3.81
CA VAL A 404 20.61 32.77 -3.76
C VAL A 404 19.73 33.23 -4.92
N ALA A 405 19.73 34.54 -5.23
CA ALA A 405 19.04 35.07 -6.39
C ALA A 405 19.57 34.49 -7.72
N ARG A 406 20.86 34.15 -7.79
CA ARG A 406 21.45 33.45 -8.94
C ARG A 406 20.95 32.00 -9.03
N VAL A 407 20.84 31.29 -7.91
CA VAL A 407 20.26 29.94 -7.87
C VAL A 407 18.78 29.96 -8.27
N ALA A 408 17.98 30.87 -7.72
CA ALA A 408 16.57 31.02 -8.07
C ALA A 408 16.37 31.33 -9.56
N ARG A 409 17.15 32.26 -10.14
CA ARG A 409 17.11 32.54 -11.59
C ARG A 409 17.50 31.34 -12.44
N LYS A 410 18.57 30.63 -12.05
CA LYS A 410 19.00 29.40 -12.75
C LYS A 410 17.89 28.35 -12.77
N ILE A 411 17.21 28.15 -11.64
CA ILE A 411 16.07 27.25 -11.51
C ILE A 411 14.93 27.68 -12.46
N MET A 412 14.52 28.94 -12.38
CA MET A 412 13.43 29.46 -13.25
C MET A 412 13.77 29.35 -14.74
N ASP A 413 15.01 29.67 -15.14
CA ASP A 413 15.44 29.58 -16.53
C ASP A 413 15.42 28.13 -17.05
N ARG A 414 15.83 27.17 -16.22
CA ARG A 414 15.80 25.75 -16.60
C ARG A 414 14.38 25.20 -16.71
N LEU A 415 13.43 25.75 -15.95
CA LEU A 415 12.04 25.32 -15.94
C LEU A 415 11.18 25.95 -17.04
N LYS A 416 11.73 26.92 -17.81
CA LYS A 416 11.07 27.46 -19.02
C LYS A 416 10.94 26.43 -20.15
N GLU A 417 11.80 25.42 -20.18
CA GLU A 417 11.74 24.35 -21.17
C GLU A 417 10.43 23.55 -20.99
N PRO A 418 9.64 23.27 -22.03
CA PRO A 418 8.42 22.49 -21.88
C PRO A 418 8.75 21.06 -21.41
N VAL A 419 7.82 20.44 -20.70
CA VAL A 419 7.85 19.02 -20.34
C VAL A 419 6.92 18.28 -21.29
N VAL A 420 7.44 17.30 -22.02
CA VAL A 420 6.62 16.49 -22.93
C VAL A 420 5.95 15.37 -22.12
N LEU A 421 4.62 15.42 -22.00
CA LEU A 421 3.80 14.41 -21.33
C LEU A 421 2.81 13.83 -22.33
N GLU A 422 2.86 12.52 -22.57
CA GLU A 422 1.98 11.81 -23.51
C GLU A 422 1.91 12.44 -24.94
N GLY A 423 2.97 13.13 -25.35
CA GLY A 423 3.05 13.82 -26.64
C GLY A 423 2.59 15.29 -26.64
N TYR A 424 2.13 15.82 -25.51
CA TYR A 424 1.78 17.23 -25.31
C TYR A 424 2.93 17.99 -24.66
N GLU A 425 3.16 19.24 -25.08
CA GLU A 425 4.10 20.15 -24.42
C GLU A 425 3.41 20.90 -23.29
N VAL A 426 3.85 20.65 -22.05
CA VAL A 426 3.34 21.32 -20.85
C VAL A 426 4.37 22.33 -20.36
N PHE A 427 3.94 23.58 -20.24
CA PHE A 427 4.74 24.66 -19.66
C PHE A 427 4.39 24.82 -18.19
N VAL A 428 5.39 24.72 -17.32
CA VAL A 428 5.24 24.91 -15.88
C VAL A 428 5.96 26.17 -15.43
N SER A 429 5.38 26.87 -14.47
CA SER A 429 6.03 27.97 -13.77
C SER A 429 6.10 27.68 -12.28
N PHE A 430 6.95 28.42 -11.57
CA PHE A 430 7.18 28.25 -10.14
C PHE A 430 7.07 29.57 -9.40
N SER A 431 6.44 29.50 -8.24
CA SER A 431 6.45 30.55 -7.23
C SER A 431 7.48 30.19 -6.15
N ILE A 432 8.51 31.02 -5.97
CA ILE A 432 9.64 30.74 -5.07
C ILE A 432 9.73 31.79 -3.97
N GLY A 433 9.63 31.37 -2.71
CA GLY A 433 9.88 32.22 -1.54
C GLY A 433 11.22 31.92 -0.90
N ILE A 434 11.93 32.96 -0.45
CA ILE A 434 13.32 32.83 0.04
C ILE A 434 13.44 33.44 1.45
N ALA A 435 14.03 32.71 2.39
CA ALA A 435 14.39 33.22 3.72
C ALA A 435 15.86 32.97 4.04
N LEU A 436 16.52 33.96 4.62
CA LEU A 436 17.95 33.97 4.95
C LEU A 436 18.19 33.78 6.44
N PHE A 437 19.19 32.98 6.78
CA PHE A 437 19.71 32.88 8.14
C PHE A 437 21.01 33.68 8.25
N PRO A 438 21.19 34.48 9.32
CA PRO A 438 20.29 34.64 10.48
C PRO A 438 19.25 35.78 10.36
N GLU A 439 19.24 36.54 9.25
CA GLU A 439 18.47 37.79 9.09
C GLU A 439 16.95 37.59 9.24
N ASP A 440 16.41 36.60 8.54
CA ASP A 440 14.98 36.34 8.49
C ASP A 440 14.56 35.35 9.57
N GLY A 441 15.48 34.70 10.28
CA GLY A 441 15.12 33.79 11.36
C GLY A 441 16.30 33.05 11.95
N GLN A 442 16.23 32.75 13.25
CA GLN A 442 17.28 32.02 13.97
C GLN A 442 16.93 30.55 14.28
N SER A 443 15.72 30.11 13.95
CA SER A 443 15.25 28.74 14.10
C SER A 443 14.76 28.20 12.77
N MET A 444 14.80 26.87 12.64
CA MET A 444 14.31 26.15 11.46
C MET A 444 12.85 26.50 11.14
N ASP A 445 11.96 26.42 12.14
CA ASP A 445 10.53 26.65 11.91
C ASP A 445 10.25 28.09 11.48
N THR A 446 11.01 29.08 11.98
CA THR A 446 10.88 30.48 11.56
C THR A 446 11.34 30.67 10.11
N LEU A 447 12.48 30.09 9.72
CA LEU A 447 12.99 30.20 8.34
C LEU A 447 12.05 29.56 7.32
N VAL A 448 11.60 28.33 7.59
CA VAL A 448 10.66 27.62 6.71
C VAL A 448 9.36 28.39 6.59
N LYS A 449 8.82 28.90 7.70
CA LYS A 449 7.60 29.71 7.70
C LYS A 449 7.78 31.01 6.91
N HIS A 450 8.89 31.71 7.06
CA HIS A 450 9.14 32.96 6.35
C HIS A 450 9.37 32.74 4.84
N ALA A 451 10.03 31.63 4.46
CA ALA A 451 10.15 31.25 3.05
C ALA A 451 8.77 30.93 2.44
N ASP A 452 7.92 30.18 3.15
CA ASP A 452 6.53 29.93 2.74
C ASP A 452 5.72 31.23 2.58
N MET A 453 5.83 32.16 3.53
CA MET A 453 5.15 33.45 3.45
C MET A 453 5.57 34.29 2.25
N ALA A 454 6.86 34.28 1.89
CA ALA A 454 7.36 34.95 0.70
C ALA A 454 6.84 34.28 -0.60
N MET A 455 6.77 32.95 -0.61
CA MET A 455 6.22 32.19 -1.75
C MET A 455 4.74 32.50 -1.95
N TYR A 456 3.97 32.55 -0.86
CA TYR A 456 2.56 32.84 -0.93
C TYR A 456 2.29 34.28 -1.39
N HIS A 457 3.14 35.23 -1.00
CA HIS A 457 3.04 36.62 -1.45
C HIS A 457 3.22 36.76 -2.97
N ILE A 458 4.17 36.03 -3.56
CA ILE A 458 4.36 36.06 -5.02
C ILE A 458 3.21 35.38 -5.77
N LYS A 459 2.59 34.34 -5.20
CA LYS A 459 1.37 33.72 -5.76
C LYS A 459 0.24 34.72 -5.91
N GLY A 460 0.08 35.64 -4.95
CA GLY A 460 -0.95 36.69 -4.99
C GLY A 460 -0.69 37.84 -5.99
N ARG A 461 0.53 37.97 -6.52
CA ARG A 461 0.96 39.11 -7.38
C ARG A 461 1.17 38.77 -8.86
N GLY A 462 0.88 37.54 -9.28
CA GLY A 462 0.97 37.15 -10.68
C GLY A 462 1.64 35.79 -10.93
N LYS A 463 2.11 35.10 -9.88
CA LYS A 463 2.80 33.79 -9.96
C LYS A 463 4.11 33.91 -10.78
N ASN A 464 4.84 32.80 -10.97
CA ASN A 464 6.05 32.76 -11.80
C ASN A 464 7.16 33.77 -11.42
N GLY A 465 7.87 33.52 -10.33
CA GLY A 465 9.00 34.36 -9.92
C GLY A 465 9.59 33.93 -8.59
N TYR A 466 10.51 34.75 -8.05
CA TYR A 466 10.99 34.58 -6.69
C TYR A 466 10.90 35.87 -5.88
N GLU A 467 10.72 35.73 -4.56
CA GLU A 467 10.73 36.86 -3.63
C GLU A 467 11.46 36.52 -2.33
N PHE A 468 12.21 37.49 -1.80
CA PHE A 468 12.82 37.39 -0.48
C PHE A 468 11.82 37.79 0.60
N PHE A 469 11.87 37.09 1.72
CA PHE A 469 11.08 37.42 2.89
C PHE A 469 11.38 38.84 3.34
N SER A 470 10.34 39.52 3.80
CA SER A 470 10.44 40.81 4.45
C SER A 470 9.30 40.99 5.44
N ASP A 471 9.52 41.78 6.50
CA ASP A 471 8.58 41.86 7.62
C ASP A 471 7.18 42.38 7.24
N HIS A 472 7.06 43.17 6.16
CA HIS A 472 5.75 43.63 5.70
C HIS A 472 4.85 42.49 5.16
N MET A 473 5.45 41.39 4.70
CA MET A 473 4.72 40.19 4.26
C MET A 473 3.99 39.49 5.40
N LYS A 474 4.45 39.64 6.66
CA LYS A 474 3.75 39.10 7.83
C LYS A 474 2.34 39.63 7.95
N ALA A 475 2.16 40.94 7.77
CA ALA A 475 0.85 41.55 7.81
C ALA A 475 -0.05 41.02 6.68
N HIS A 476 0.48 40.86 5.46
CA HIS A 476 -0.28 40.37 4.31
C HIS A 476 -0.74 38.91 4.49
N TYR A 477 0.17 38.01 4.85
CA TYR A 477 -0.14 36.59 5.04
C TYR A 477 -1.17 36.38 6.15
N HIS A 478 -1.00 37.06 7.30
CA HIS A 478 -2.01 37.03 8.37
C HIS A 478 -3.33 37.65 7.94
N ARG A 479 -3.30 38.72 7.15
CA ARG A 479 -4.51 39.36 6.61
C ARG A 479 -5.31 38.38 5.76
N GLN A 480 -4.65 37.60 4.90
CA GLN A 480 -5.24 36.67 3.94
C GLN A 480 -5.83 35.43 4.63
N LEU A 481 -5.09 34.79 5.55
CA LEU A 481 -5.62 33.68 6.38
C LEU A 481 -6.84 34.08 7.23
N SER A 482 -6.82 35.32 7.76
CA SER A 482 -7.95 35.87 8.50
C SER A 482 -9.15 36.12 7.59
N LEU A 483 -8.93 36.57 6.35
CA LEU A 483 -10.00 36.75 5.37
C LEU A 483 -10.59 35.41 4.93
N GLU A 484 -9.78 34.39 4.65
CA GLU A 484 -10.28 33.07 4.24
C GLU A 484 -11.21 32.46 5.30
N ASN A 485 -10.73 32.41 6.55
CA ASN A 485 -11.53 31.94 7.68
C ASN A 485 -12.74 32.83 7.97
N GLY A 486 -12.63 34.12 7.63
CA GLY A 486 -13.72 35.09 7.76
C GLY A 486 -14.82 34.85 6.72
N ILE A 487 -14.48 34.61 5.44
CA ILE A 487 -15.45 34.41 4.35
C ILE A 487 -16.38 33.23 4.65
N ARG A 488 -15.82 32.11 5.14
CA ARG A 488 -16.62 30.93 5.51
C ARG A 488 -17.64 31.26 6.59
N ARG A 489 -17.22 31.96 7.65
CA ARG A 489 -18.11 32.40 8.73
C ARG A 489 -19.11 33.48 8.29
N ALA A 490 -18.71 34.35 7.36
CA ALA A 490 -19.52 35.47 6.90
C ALA A 490 -20.83 35.03 6.22
N LEU A 491 -20.82 33.89 5.52
CA LEU A 491 -22.03 33.29 4.94
C LEU A 491 -23.01 32.84 6.03
N ASP A 492 -22.53 32.16 7.07
CA ASP A 492 -23.35 31.64 8.17
C ASP A 492 -23.86 32.76 9.10
N GLU A 493 -23.00 33.75 9.37
CA GLU A 493 -23.27 34.84 10.30
C GLU A 493 -23.93 36.08 9.65
N ARG A 494 -24.36 35.98 8.38
CA ARG A 494 -25.05 37.06 7.63
C ARG A 494 -24.25 38.38 7.60
N GLN A 495 -22.95 38.28 7.38
CA GLN A 495 -22.06 39.45 7.34
C GLN A 495 -21.95 40.06 5.93
N PHE A 496 -22.45 39.39 4.90
CA PHE A 496 -22.52 39.94 3.55
C PHE A 496 -23.76 40.81 3.37
N GLU A 497 -23.61 41.88 2.60
CA GLU A 497 -24.68 42.82 2.25
C GLU A 497 -24.53 43.26 0.78
N LEU A 498 -25.63 43.56 0.10
CA LEU A 498 -25.63 44.11 -1.24
C LEU A 498 -25.84 45.62 -1.20
N PHE A 499 -24.94 46.33 -1.86
CA PHE A 499 -25.11 47.74 -2.18
C PHE A 499 -25.54 47.86 -3.64
N TYR A 500 -26.20 48.94 -4.00
CA TYR A 500 -26.79 49.16 -5.32
C TYR A 500 -26.25 50.46 -5.89
N GLN A 501 -25.72 50.43 -7.10
CA GLN A 501 -25.27 51.64 -7.79
C GLN A 501 -26.17 51.96 -8.98
N PRO A 502 -26.68 53.20 -9.12
CA PRO A 502 -27.61 53.53 -10.18
C PRO A 502 -26.93 53.62 -11.54
N GLN A 503 -27.60 53.04 -12.54
CA GLN A 503 -27.34 53.23 -13.96
C GLN A 503 -28.34 54.25 -14.50
N VAL A 504 -27.84 55.29 -15.15
CA VAL A 504 -28.63 56.48 -15.50
C VAL A 504 -28.64 56.70 -17.00
N ASP A 505 -29.80 57.02 -17.55
CA ASP A 505 -29.92 57.53 -18.92
C ASP A 505 -29.13 58.82 -19.06
N VAL A 506 -28.16 58.85 -19.97
CA VAL A 506 -27.27 59.99 -20.13
C VAL A 506 -28.01 61.22 -20.65
N CYS A 507 -29.06 61.05 -21.44
CA CYS A 507 -29.86 62.13 -22.02
C CYS A 507 -30.93 62.64 -21.04
N ASP A 508 -31.73 61.75 -20.49
CA ASP A 508 -32.92 62.07 -19.69
C ASP A 508 -32.61 62.15 -18.17
N GLN A 509 -31.40 61.76 -17.76
CA GLN A 509 -30.97 61.71 -16.36
C GLN A 509 -31.89 60.90 -15.44
N ARG A 510 -32.60 59.93 -16.00
CA ARG A 510 -33.46 59.01 -15.27
C ARG A 510 -32.70 57.75 -14.90
N VAL A 511 -32.93 57.23 -13.72
CA VAL A 511 -32.38 55.92 -13.33
C VAL A 511 -33.07 54.84 -14.16
N CYS A 512 -32.29 54.05 -14.90
CA CYS A 512 -32.76 52.97 -15.77
C CYS A 512 -32.59 51.59 -15.12
N GLY A 513 -31.58 51.45 -14.27
CA GLY A 513 -31.25 50.20 -13.62
C GLY A 513 -30.32 50.42 -12.43
N MET A 514 -29.92 49.33 -11.81
CA MET A 514 -28.98 49.30 -10.70
C MET A 514 -27.98 48.17 -10.91
N GLU A 515 -26.77 48.32 -10.40
CA GLU A 515 -25.80 47.23 -10.27
C GLU A 515 -25.70 46.79 -8.81
N ALA A 516 -25.83 45.49 -8.55
CA ALA A 516 -25.67 44.89 -7.23
C ALA A 516 -24.18 44.63 -6.94
N LEU A 517 -23.67 45.29 -5.91
CA LEU A 517 -22.28 45.29 -5.51
C LEU A 517 -22.14 44.69 -4.12
N LEU A 518 -21.48 43.53 -4.04
CA LEU A 518 -21.26 42.84 -2.78
C LEU A 518 -20.41 43.66 -1.81
N ARG A 519 -20.75 43.62 -0.53
CA ARG A 519 -19.98 44.18 0.56
C ARG A 519 -19.90 43.19 1.71
N TRP A 520 -18.81 43.24 2.46
CA TRP A 520 -18.63 42.40 3.63
C TRP A 520 -18.46 43.26 4.89
N ASN A 521 -19.44 43.18 5.79
CA ASN A 521 -19.41 43.81 7.10
C ASN A 521 -18.63 42.91 8.08
N HIS A 522 -17.30 43.00 8.06
CA HIS A 522 -16.44 42.20 8.93
C HIS A 522 -16.46 42.76 10.37
N PRO A 523 -16.67 41.94 11.43
CA PRO A 523 -16.81 42.40 12.81
C PRO A 523 -15.65 43.28 13.31
N GLU A 524 -14.41 42.90 12.99
CA GLU A 524 -13.21 43.62 13.43
C GLU A 524 -12.73 44.70 12.45
N ARG A 525 -13.02 44.56 11.15
CA ARG A 525 -12.43 45.42 10.09
C ARG A 525 -13.42 46.41 9.50
N GLY A 526 -14.69 46.34 9.88
CA GLY A 526 -15.75 47.11 9.27
C GLY A 526 -16.03 46.66 7.83
N LEU A 527 -16.33 47.60 6.96
CA LEU A 527 -16.73 47.33 5.58
C LEU A 527 -15.53 46.97 4.70
N VAL A 528 -15.42 45.70 4.33
CA VAL A 528 -14.41 45.18 3.39
C VAL A 528 -14.99 45.19 1.97
N LEU A 529 -14.21 45.71 1.02
CA LEU A 529 -14.60 45.85 -0.39
C LEU A 529 -14.27 44.60 -1.21
N PRO A 530 -15.00 44.31 -2.31
CA PRO A 530 -14.80 43.13 -3.15
C PRO A 530 -13.35 42.85 -3.58
N GLY A 531 -12.60 43.89 -3.96
CA GLY A 531 -11.21 43.74 -4.40
C GLY A 531 -10.27 43.10 -3.36
N ASP A 532 -10.62 43.15 -2.08
CA ASP A 532 -9.83 42.56 -1.00
C ASP A 532 -10.12 41.06 -0.77
N PHE A 533 -11.28 40.54 -1.19
CA PHE A 533 -11.70 39.17 -0.81
C PHE A 533 -12.25 38.31 -1.95
N ILE A 534 -12.72 38.89 -3.06
CA ILE A 534 -13.21 38.11 -4.21
C ILE A 534 -12.11 37.24 -4.84
N PRO A 535 -10.88 37.75 -5.09
CA PRO A 535 -9.82 36.90 -5.65
C PRO A 535 -9.53 35.66 -4.78
N LEU A 536 -9.53 35.85 -3.46
CA LEU A 536 -9.35 34.76 -2.50
C LEU A 536 -10.54 33.79 -2.51
N ALA A 537 -11.76 34.30 -2.63
CA ALA A 537 -12.96 33.48 -2.72
C ALA A 537 -12.99 32.63 -4.00
N GLU A 538 -12.48 33.15 -5.11
CA GLU A 538 -12.35 32.43 -6.38
C GLU A 538 -11.31 31.31 -6.27
N GLU A 539 -10.11 31.61 -5.77
CA GLU A 539 -9.04 30.61 -5.60
C GLU A 539 -9.42 29.46 -4.68
N THR A 540 -10.25 29.73 -3.66
CA THR A 540 -10.69 28.74 -2.67
C THR A 540 -12.03 28.07 -3.05
N GLY A 541 -12.66 28.48 -4.15
CA GLY A 541 -13.98 28.01 -4.57
C GLY A 541 -15.15 28.51 -3.72
N LEU A 542 -14.91 29.34 -2.69
CA LEU A 542 -15.95 29.93 -1.85
C LEU A 542 -16.85 30.91 -2.63
N ILE A 543 -16.39 31.43 -3.76
CA ILE A 543 -17.16 32.33 -4.63
C ILE A 543 -18.47 31.71 -5.11
N ILE A 544 -18.56 30.38 -5.25
CA ILE A 544 -19.77 29.69 -5.69
C ILE A 544 -20.90 29.87 -4.66
N ASN A 545 -20.58 29.73 -3.38
CA ASN A 545 -21.52 29.90 -2.28
C ASN A 545 -21.93 31.36 -2.11
N ILE A 546 -20.95 32.28 -2.19
CA ILE A 546 -21.20 33.73 -2.16
C ILE A 546 -22.11 34.14 -3.32
N GLY A 547 -21.80 33.70 -4.53
CA GLY A 547 -22.54 34.02 -5.73
C GLY A 547 -23.98 33.50 -5.70
N SER A 548 -24.20 32.30 -5.16
CA SER A 548 -25.55 31.77 -4.94
C SER A 548 -26.34 32.64 -3.95
N TRP A 549 -25.72 33.09 -2.87
CA TRP A 549 -26.32 34.02 -1.92
C TRP A 549 -26.62 35.38 -2.58
N VAL A 550 -25.69 35.93 -3.37
CA VAL A 550 -25.87 37.20 -4.09
C VAL A 550 -27.05 37.13 -5.04
N LEU A 551 -27.16 36.08 -5.86
CA LEU A 551 -28.27 35.89 -6.80
C LEU A 551 -29.63 35.81 -6.07
N GLU A 552 -29.68 35.06 -4.98
CA GLU A 552 -30.89 34.93 -4.17
C GLU A 552 -31.32 36.28 -3.55
N GLN A 553 -30.37 37.04 -2.99
CA GLN A 553 -30.65 38.37 -2.45
C GLN A 553 -31.08 39.36 -3.53
N ALA A 554 -30.39 39.38 -4.68
CA ALA A 554 -30.72 40.26 -5.80
C ALA A 554 -32.12 39.98 -6.36
N CYS A 555 -32.48 38.70 -6.55
CA CYS A 555 -33.82 38.30 -6.98
C CYS A 555 -34.89 38.69 -5.94
N ARG A 556 -34.59 38.54 -4.64
CA ARG A 556 -35.50 38.96 -3.57
C ARG A 556 -35.76 40.47 -3.59
N GLU A 557 -34.73 41.28 -3.76
CA GLU A 557 -34.88 42.74 -3.84
C GLU A 557 -35.65 43.17 -5.10
N LEU A 558 -35.38 42.56 -6.26
CA LEU A 558 -36.17 42.77 -7.48
C LEU A 558 -37.65 42.42 -7.25
N GLY A 559 -37.94 41.28 -6.62
CA GLY A 559 -39.31 40.88 -6.27
C GLY A 559 -40.00 41.87 -5.31
N ALA A 560 -39.24 42.49 -4.39
CA ALA A 560 -39.74 43.57 -3.55
C ALA A 560 -40.06 44.83 -4.37
N TRP A 561 -39.16 45.24 -5.28
CA TRP A 561 -39.38 46.37 -6.17
C TRP A 561 -40.62 46.18 -7.06
N ASN A 562 -40.84 44.97 -7.57
CA ASN A 562 -42.04 44.61 -8.34
C ASN A 562 -43.33 44.82 -7.55
N ARG A 563 -43.37 44.37 -6.29
CA ARG A 563 -44.54 44.55 -5.41
C ARG A 563 -44.81 46.02 -5.05
N GLU A 564 -43.77 46.85 -5.07
CA GLU A 564 -43.87 48.28 -4.81
C GLU A 564 -44.19 49.12 -6.08
N GLY A 565 -44.41 48.47 -7.23
CA GLY A 565 -44.71 49.14 -8.49
C GLY A 565 -43.50 49.73 -9.22
N LEU A 566 -42.28 49.30 -8.84
CA LEU A 566 -41.01 49.71 -9.45
C LEU A 566 -40.48 48.65 -10.45
N GLY A 567 -41.39 47.89 -11.08
CA GLY A 567 -41.05 46.68 -11.83
C GLY A 567 -40.44 46.87 -13.22
N ASP A 568 -40.18 48.09 -13.67
CA ASP A 568 -39.60 48.33 -15.01
C ASP A 568 -38.07 48.49 -14.97
N ARG A 569 -37.43 48.07 -13.87
CA ARG A 569 -36.00 48.30 -13.62
C ARG A 569 -35.18 47.04 -13.84
N VAL A 570 -33.98 47.21 -14.40
CA VAL A 570 -32.98 46.15 -14.53
C VAL A 570 -32.04 46.18 -13.33
N LEU A 571 -31.76 45.01 -12.75
CA LEU A 571 -30.72 44.82 -11.76
C LEU A 571 -29.62 43.93 -12.35
N ALA A 572 -28.42 44.49 -12.43
CA ALA A 572 -27.23 43.80 -12.86
C ALA A 572 -26.53 43.10 -11.69
N VAL A 573 -26.01 41.89 -11.93
CA VAL A 573 -25.28 41.07 -10.95
C VAL A 573 -24.03 40.48 -11.61
N ASN A 574 -22.87 40.74 -11.03
CA ASN A 574 -21.59 40.19 -11.45
C ASN A 574 -21.47 38.69 -11.17
N ILE A 575 -20.92 37.94 -12.13
CA ILE A 575 -20.73 36.48 -12.08
C ILE A 575 -19.27 36.12 -12.35
N SER A 576 -18.71 35.25 -11.50
CA SER A 576 -17.35 34.70 -11.69
C SER A 576 -17.31 33.52 -12.66
N ALA A 577 -16.13 33.23 -13.22
CA ALA A 577 -15.92 32.05 -14.09
C ALA A 577 -16.30 30.74 -13.38
N ALA A 578 -15.88 30.58 -12.12
CA ALA A 578 -16.13 29.38 -11.34
C ALA A 578 -17.64 29.11 -11.15
N GLN A 579 -18.48 30.15 -11.06
CA GLN A 579 -19.93 29.96 -11.02
C GLN A 579 -20.50 29.51 -12.36
N LEU A 580 -19.97 30.03 -13.47
CA LEU A 580 -20.43 29.67 -14.80
C LEU A 580 -20.06 28.24 -15.17
N GLU A 581 -18.99 27.68 -14.62
CA GLU A 581 -18.59 26.28 -14.84
C GLU A 581 -19.56 25.29 -14.17
N GLU A 582 -20.24 25.67 -13.09
CA GLU A 582 -21.16 24.80 -12.34
C GLU A 582 -22.27 24.23 -13.26
N PRO A 583 -22.50 22.90 -13.26
CA PRO A 583 -23.45 22.27 -14.17
C PRO A 583 -24.90 22.75 -14.00
N ASP A 584 -25.31 23.10 -12.78
CA ASP A 584 -26.66 23.49 -12.38
C ASP A 584 -26.85 25.01 -12.25
N PHE A 585 -25.86 25.82 -12.66
CA PHE A 585 -25.91 27.28 -12.56
C PHE A 585 -27.17 27.88 -13.20
N GLU A 586 -27.50 27.46 -14.42
CA GLU A 586 -28.67 27.95 -15.15
C GLU A 586 -29.97 27.70 -14.38
N GLN A 587 -30.08 26.49 -13.81
CA GLN A 587 -31.25 26.05 -13.07
C GLN A 587 -31.41 26.90 -11.80
N ARG A 588 -30.33 27.13 -11.06
CA ARG A 588 -30.33 27.98 -9.86
C ARG A 588 -30.81 29.41 -10.16
N VAL A 589 -30.31 30.03 -11.24
CA VAL A 589 -30.74 31.38 -11.64
C VAL A 589 -32.23 31.41 -11.95
N VAL A 590 -32.72 30.46 -12.76
CA VAL A 590 -34.13 30.38 -13.16
C VAL A 590 -35.04 30.10 -11.96
N GLU A 591 -34.62 29.25 -11.02
CA GLU A 591 -35.35 28.97 -9.79
C GLU A 591 -35.45 30.20 -8.88
N ALA A 592 -34.35 30.92 -8.66
CA ALA A 592 -34.34 32.15 -7.86
C ALA A 592 -35.27 33.23 -8.46
N MET A 593 -35.24 33.42 -9.78
CA MET A 593 -36.15 34.33 -10.48
C MET A 593 -37.62 33.95 -10.29
N LYS A 594 -37.94 32.67 -10.48
CA LYS A 594 -39.33 32.16 -10.31
C LYS A 594 -39.80 32.28 -8.87
N HIS A 595 -38.94 31.98 -7.90
CA HIS A 595 -39.28 31.99 -6.49
C HIS A 595 -39.67 33.40 -6.00
N HIS A 596 -38.95 34.43 -6.47
CA HIS A 596 -39.20 35.83 -6.05
C HIS A 596 -40.10 36.64 -7.01
N GLY A 597 -40.63 36.02 -8.07
CA GLY A 597 -41.49 36.70 -9.03
C GLY A 597 -40.75 37.77 -9.83
N VAL A 598 -39.51 37.49 -10.21
CA VAL A 598 -38.70 38.33 -11.11
C VAL A 598 -39.22 38.15 -12.54
N GLY A 599 -39.59 39.26 -13.16
CA GLY A 599 -40.06 39.35 -14.54
C GLY A 599 -38.94 39.18 -15.57
N ARG A 600 -39.35 38.89 -16.80
CA ARG A 600 -38.43 38.75 -17.94
C ARG A 600 -37.76 40.10 -18.22
N GLY A 601 -36.45 40.09 -18.44
CA GLY A 601 -35.63 41.25 -18.77
C GLY A 601 -35.18 42.08 -17.56
N GLN A 602 -35.58 41.72 -16.33
CA GLN A 602 -35.24 42.48 -15.12
C GLN A 602 -33.90 42.09 -14.50
N LEU A 603 -33.45 40.85 -14.68
CA LEU A 603 -32.16 40.39 -14.18
C LEU A 603 -31.15 40.40 -15.32
N GLU A 604 -30.02 41.07 -15.11
CA GLU A 604 -28.88 41.09 -16.01
C GLU A 604 -27.66 40.47 -15.33
N LEU A 605 -27.02 39.50 -15.99
CA LEU A 605 -25.79 38.88 -15.51
C LEU A 605 -24.60 39.52 -16.20
N GLU A 606 -23.66 40.02 -15.42
CA GLU A 606 -22.44 40.66 -15.89
C GLU A 606 -21.28 39.68 -15.80
N ILE A 607 -20.53 39.56 -16.89
CA ILE A 607 -19.34 38.70 -16.99
C ILE A 607 -18.17 39.51 -17.52
N THR A 608 -16.99 39.28 -16.98
CA THR A 608 -15.79 39.90 -17.53
C THR A 608 -15.39 39.24 -18.84
N GLU A 609 -14.68 39.99 -19.67
CA GLU A 609 -14.15 39.52 -20.96
C GLU A 609 -13.30 38.24 -20.85
N ASN A 610 -12.53 38.09 -19.76
CA ASN A 610 -11.68 36.93 -19.53
C ASN A 610 -12.47 35.63 -19.26
N VAL A 611 -13.64 35.74 -18.62
CA VAL A 611 -14.52 34.58 -18.33
C VAL A 611 -14.99 33.93 -19.63
N LEU A 612 -15.27 34.74 -20.66
CA LEU A 612 -15.71 34.25 -21.97
C LEU A 612 -14.65 33.44 -22.71
N MET A 613 -13.37 33.65 -22.41
CA MET A 613 -12.25 33.03 -23.14
C MET A 613 -11.84 31.66 -22.60
N GLN A 614 -12.33 31.24 -21.43
CA GLN A 614 -11.93 29.97 -20.79
C GLN A 614 -12.67 28.75 -21.35
N ASP A 615 -14.01 28.79 -21.46
CA ASP A 615 -14.83 27.71 -22.03
C ASP A 615 -16.05 28.26 -22.78
N MET A 616 -15.81 28.66 -24.03
CA MET A 616 -16.78 29.39 -24.84
C MET A 616 -18.01 28.56 -25.21
N ASP A 617 -17.84 27.31 -25.62
CA ASP A 617 -18.96 26.50 -26.13
C ASP A 617 -19.99 26.20 -25.02
N GLN A 618 -19.50 25.93 -23.81
CA GLN A 618 -20.38 25.80 -22.64
C GLN A 618 -21.02 27.15 -22.28
N ALA A 619 -20.25 28.23 -22.19
CA ALA A 619 -20.78 29.55 -21.85
C ALA A 619 -21.88 30.00 -22.81
N VAL A 620 -21.67 29.85 -24.12
CA VAL A 620 -22.65 30.19 -25.17
C VAL A 620 -23.94 29.39 -24.99
N THR A 621 -23.84 28.09 -24.71
CA THR A 621 -25.00 27.24 -24.46
C THR A 621 -25.77 27.71 -23.22
N LYS A 622 -25.04 28.01 -22.13
CA LYS A 622 -25.62 28.47 -20.88
C LYS A 622 -26.34 29.81 -21.00
N PHE A 623 -25.70 30.78 -21.65
CA PHE A 623 -26.33 32.08 -21.87
C PHE A 623 -27.51 32.02 -22.82
N ARG A 624 -27.52 31.14 -23.84
CA ARG A 624 -28.71 30.94 -24.68
C ARG A 624 -29.88 30.36 -23.89
N ASN A 625 -29.62 29.40 -23.00
CA ASN A 625 -30.68 28.86 -22.15
C ASN A 625 -31.24 29.93 -21.19
N LEU A 626 -30.37 30.68 -20.53
CA LEU A 626 -30.75 31.80 -19.66
C LEU A 626 -31.52 32.90 -20.42
N ALA A 627 -31.08 33.26 -21.62
CA ALA A 627 -31.78 34.21 -22.49
C ALA A 627 -33.18 33.73 -22.87
N SER A 628 -33.38 32.42 -23.10
CA SER A 628 -34.71 31.85 -23.37
C SER A 628 -35.69 32.01 -22.18
N HIS A 629 -35.16 32.15 -20.96
CA HIS A 629 -35.91 32.44 -19.74
C HIS A 629 -36.05 33.96 -19.47
N GLY A 630 -35.48 34.80 -20.33
CA GLY A 630 -35.56 36.26 -20.23
C GLY A 630 -34.50 36.89 -19.33
N VAL A 631 -33.41 36.19 -19.03
CA VAL A 631 -32.23 36.79 -18.38
C VAL A 631 -31.44 37.59 -19.42
N ARG A 632 -31.00 38.80 -19.07
CA ARG A 632 -30.09 39.61 -19.89
C ARG A 632 -28.65 39.26 -19.59
N VAL A 633 -27.76 39.45 -20.56
CA VAL A 633 -26.32 39.23 -20.39
C VAL A 633 -25.54 40.48 -20.79
N ALA A 634 -24.63 40.91 -19.93
CA ALA A 634 -23.73 42.03 -20.16
C ALA A 634 -22.28 41.57 -20.13
N VAL A 635 -21.45 42.16 -21.00
CA VAL A 635 -19.99 42.02 -20.91
C VAL A 635 -19.42 43.22 -20.17
N ASP A 636 -18.69 42.94 -19.10
CA ASP A 636 -18.02 43.90 -18.24
C ASP A 636 -16.52 44.04 -18.55
N ASP A 637 -15.91 45.13 -18.11
CA ASP A 637 -14.50 45.48 -18.29
C ASP A 637 -14.03 45.48 -19.77
N PHE A 638 -14.93 45.79 -20.70
CA PHE A 638 -14.67 45.60 -22.13
C PHE A 638 -13.52 46.48 -22.65
N GLY A 639 -12.52 45.85 -23.27
CA GLY A 639 -11.38 46.50 -23.90
C GLY A 639 -10.07 46.43 -23.13
N ILE A 640 -10.08 45.89 -21.89
CA ILE A 640 -8.86 45.59 -21.13
C ILE A 640 -8.27 44.24 -21.57
N GLY A 641 -9.10 43.32 -22.10
CA GLY A 641 -8.71 41.98 -22.52
C GLY A 641 -8.42 41.81 -24.01
N TYR A 642 -8.19 40.55 -24.42
CA TYR A 642 -8.01 40.15 -25.82
C TYR A 642 -9.33 39.65 -26.42
N SER A 643 -10.24 40.57 -26.74
CA SER A 643 -11.53 40.22 -27.35
C SER A 643 -11.34 39.76 -28.78
N SER A 644 -11.77 38.53 -29.09
CA SER A 644 -12.10 38.21 -30.47
C SER A 644 -13.50 38.72 -30.78
N LEU A 645 -13.59 39.74 -31.64
CA LEU A 645 -14.85 40.29 -32.17
C LEU A 645 -15.80 39.22 -32.72
N SER A 646 -15.26 38.09 -33.16
CA SER A 646 -16.06 36.93 -33.61
C SER A 646 -17.00 36.39 -32.53
N TYR A 647 -16.62 36.47 -31.26
CA TYR A 647 -17.34 35.83 -30.15
C TYR A 647 -18.53 36.67 -29.68
N LEU A 648 -18.38 37.99 -29.65
CA LEU A 648 -19.48 38.92 -29.32
C LEU A 648 -20.70 38.69 -30.21
N LYS A 649 -20.48 38.31 -31.48
CA LYS A 649 -21.56 38.01 -32.43
C LYS A 649 -22.30 36.70 -32.13
N SER A 650 -21.64 35.74 -31.46
CA SER A 650 -22.17 34.40 -31.24
C SER A 650 -22.98 34.25 -29.93
N LEU A 651 -22.75 35.17 -29.00
CA LEU A 651 -23.35 35.22 -27.68
C LEU A 651 -24.66 36.03 -27.71
N PRO A 652 -25.68 35.66 -26.91
CA PRO A 652 -26.91 36.43 -26.78
C PRO A 652 -26.70 37.63 -25.84
N LEU A 653 -25.76 38.52 -26.18
CA LEU A 653 -25.44 39.71 -25.39
C LEU A 653 -26.50 40.79 -25.57
N ASN A 654 -26.76 41.53 -24.50
CA ASN A 654 -27.66 42.68 -24.49
C ASN A 654 -26.89 43.97 -24.26
N THR A 655 -25.86 43.91 -23.40
CA THR A 655 -25.16 45.10 -22.91
C THR A 655 -23.65 44.93 -23.01
N LEU A 656 -22.98 46.03 -23.32
CA LEU A 656 -21.53 46.16 -23.27
C LEU A 656 -21.18 47.30 -22.31
N LYS A 657 -20.42 47.00 -21.25
CA LYS A 657 -19.97 47.99 -20.28
C LYS A 657 -18.53 48.40 -20.63
N VAL A 658 -18.34 49.70 -20.82
CA VAL A 658 -17.04 50.29 -21.15
C VAL A 658 -16.31 50.58 -19.86
N ASP A 659 -15.15 49.95 -19.69
CA ASP A 659 -14.35 50.05 -18.48
C ASP A 659 -13.99 51.50 -18.10
N ARG A 660 -13.94 51.73 -16.80
CA ARG A 660 -13.60 53.01 -16.17
C ARG A 660 -12.27 53.57 -16.65
N SER A 661 -11.25 52.75 -16.94
CA SER A 661 -9.93 53.25 -17.37
C SER A 661 -10.05 54.14 -18.62
N PHE A 662 -10.83 53.72 -19.62
CA PHE A 662 -11.06 54.49 -20.84
C PHE A 662 -11.90 55.75 -20.60
N ILE A 663 -12.84 55.70 -19.67
CA ILE A 663 -13.68 56.87 -19.32
C ILE A 663 -12.89 57.90 -18.49
N SER A 664 -11.98 57.44 -17.64
CA SER A 664 -11.14 58.28 -16.80
C SER A 664 -10.17 59.16 -17.60
N ASP A 665 -9.78 58.71 -18.80
CA ASP A 665 -8.91 59.47 -19.71
C ASP A 665 -9.61 60.67 -20.39
N ILE A 666 -10.94 60.78 -20.29
CA ILE A 666 -11.69 61.88 -20.90
C ILE A 666 -11.53 63.14 -20.04
N ARG A 667 -10.66 64.06 -20.47
CA ARG A 667 -10.35 65.27 -19.68
C ARG A 667 -11.27 66.45 -19.94
N SER A 668 -11.92 66.50 -21.10
CA SER A 668 -12.74 67.65 -21.47
C SER A 668 -13.81 67.31 -22.51
N ARG A 669 -14.73 68.25 -22.70
CA ARG A 669 -15.70 68.20 -23.80
C ARG A 669 -14.98 68.14 -25.16
N SER A 670 -13.87 68.84 -25.40
CA SER A 670 -13.22 68.82 -26.73
C SER A 670 -12.36 67.58 -27.03
N ASP A 671 -12.25 66.63 -26.10
CA ASP A 671 -11.34 65.50 -26.23
C ASP A 671 -11.75 64.51 -27.32
N LYS A 672 -10.79 63.78 -27.89
CA LYS A 672 -11.03 62.70 -28.87
C LYS A 672 -10.43 61.41 -28.32
N ASN A 673 -11.20 60.66 -27.54
CA ASN A 673 -10.83 59.31 -27.16
C ASN A 673 -11.20 58.33 -28.29
N SER A 674 -10.19 57.90 -29.05
CA SER A 674 -10.36 57.01 -30.21
C SER A 674 -10.87 55.63 -29.81
N ILE A 675 -10.46 55.12 -28.66
CA ILE A 675 -10.84 53.78 -28.17
C ILE A 675 -12.33 53.78 -27.79
N VAL A 676 -12.76 54.74 -26.97
CA VAL A 676 -14.18 54.88 -26.59
C VAL A 676 -15.03 55.04 -27.85
N THR A 677 -14.63 55.91 -28.78
CA THR A 677 -15.39 56.10 -30.04
C THR A 677 -15.51 54.79 -30.86
N ALA A 678 -14.45 53.98 -30.92
CA ALA A 678 -14.45 52.70 -31.62
C ALA A 678 -15.35 51.66 -30.94
N ILE A 679 -15.29 51.55 -29.61
CA ILE A 679 -16.15 50.64 -28.83
C ILE A 679 -17.63 50.98 -29.04
N PHE A 680 -17.99 52.26 -28.99
CA PHE A 680 -19.36 52.71 -29.23
C PHE A 680 -19.84 52.43 -30.66
N ALA A 681 -18.97 52.64 -31.66
CA ALA A 681 -19.30 52.33 -33.05
C ALA A 681 -19.55 50.82 -33.25
N MET A 682 -18.73 49.97 -32.62
CA MET A 682 -18.87 48.52 -32.65
C MET A 682 -20.16 48.05 -31.98
N ALA A 683 -20.44 48.53 -30.76
CA ALA A 683 -21.64 48.15 -30.03
C ALA A 683 -22.91 48.52 -30.80
N ARG A 684 -22.92 49.67 -31.48
CA ARG A 684 -24.03 50.07 -32.35
C ARG A 684 -24.22 49.12 -33.54
N GLU A 685 -23.14 48.66 -34.15
CA GLU A 685 -23.20 47.71 -35.27
C GLU A 685 -23.67 46.32 -34.83
N LEU A 686 -23.40 45.95 -33.58
CA LEU A 686 -23.86 44.71 -32.96
C LEU A 686 -25.23 44.83 -32.27
N GLU A 687 -25.89 45.99 -32.37
CA GLU A 687 -27.18 46.29 -31.72
C GLU A 687 -27.17 46.09 -30.19
N LEU A 688 -26.02 46.32 -29.55
CA LEU A 688 -25.85 46.22 -28.10
C LEU A 688 -26.12 47.54 -27.39
N GLU A 689 -26.74 47.49 -26.20
CA GLU A 689 -26.80 48.63 -25.29
C GLU A 689 -25.39 48.89 -24.73
N VAL A 690 -25.03 50.16 -24.53
CA VAL A 690 -23.72 50.53 -23.98
C VAL A 690 -23.88 51.25 -22.64
N VAL A 691 -23.12 50.80 -21.64
CA VAL A 691 -23.01 51.47 -20.33
C VAL A 691 -21.59 52.00 -20.19
N ALA A 692 -21.41 53.29 -19.92
CA ALA A 692 -20.11 53.86 -19.61
C ALA A 692 -19.88 53.88 -18.09
N GLU A 693 -18.78 53.27 -17.63
CA GLU A 693 -18.48 53.16 -16.21
C GLU A 693 -17.53 54.23 -15.69
N GLY A 694 -17.53 54.44 -14.37
CA GLY A 694 -16.58 55.33 -13.72
C GLY A 694 -16.73 56.80 -14.10
N VAL A 695 -17.95 57.26 -14.39
CA VAL A 695 -18.24 58.67 -14.65
C VAL A 695 -18.16 59.48 -13.36
N GLU A 696 -17.19 60.39 -13.30
CA GLU A 696 -16.84 61.19 -12.11
C GLU A 696 -16.92 62.71 -12.34
N SER A 697 -17.04 63.17 -13.59
CA SER A 697 -17.08 64.60 -13.93
C SER A 697 -18.14 64.96 -14.96
N GLN A 698 -18.64 66.20 -14.91
CA GLN A 698 -19.62 66.70 -15.88
C GLN A 698 -19.03 66.71 -17.31
N GLY A 699 -17.72 66.91 -17.45
CA GLY A 699 -17.04 66.85 -18.75
C GLY A 699 -17.16 65.49 -19.43
N GLN A 700 -17.09 64.40 -18.65
CA GLN A 700 -17.32 63.03 -19.14
C GLN A 700 -18.78 62.84 -19.58
N VAL A 701 -19.75 63.32 -18.80
CA VAL A 701 -21.18 63.25 -19.17
C VAL A 701 -21.43 63.99 -20.49
N ASP A 702 -20.89 65.20 -20.66
CA ASP A 702 -21.05 65.99 -21.88
C ASP A 702 -20.36 65.37 -23.10
N TYR A 703 -19.32 64.56 -22.88
CA TYR A 703 -18.70 63.73 -23.90
C TYR A 703 -19.58 62.55 -24.30
N LEU A 704 -20.07 61.79 -23.32
CA LEU A 704 -20.97 60.66 -23.53
C LEU A 704 -22.28 61.09 -24.21
N LYS A 705 -22.86 62.25 -23.85
CA LYS A 705 -24.03 62.83 -24.51
C LYS A 705 -23.82 63.05 -26.02
N ARG A 706 -22.62 63.48 -26.43
CA ARG A 706 -22.32 63.70 -27.86
C ARG A 706 -22.09 62.41 -28.63
N LEU A 707 -21.53 61.40 -27.97
CA LEU A 707 -21.45 60.05 -28.53
C LEU A 707 -22.81 59.33 -28.55
N ARG A 708 -23.87 59.95 -28.01
CA ARG A 708 -25.20 59.35 -27.83
C ARG A 708 -25.12 58.04 -27.05
N CYS A 709 -24.29 58.03 -26.02
CA CYS A 709 -24.25 56.93 -25.07
C CYS A 709 -25.61 56.81 -24.39
N PRO A 710 -26.24 55.63 -24.35
CA PRO A 710 -27.56 55.49 -23.73
C PRO A 710 -27.47 55.54 -22.20
N LYS A 711 -26.52 54.82 -21.59
CA LYS A 711 -26.45 54.65 -20.13
C LYS A 711 -25.07 54.97 -19.57
N ALA A 712 -25.02 55.51 -18.36
CA ALA A 712 -23.78 55.72 -17.63
C ALA A 712 -23.92 55.41 -16.15
N GLN A 713 -22.81 55.03 -15.55
CA GLN A 713 -22.68 54.74 -14.12
C GLN A 713 -21.39 55.35 -13.59
N GLY A 714 -21.42 55.84 -12.35
CA GLY A 714 -20.24 56.41 -11.71
C GLY A 714 -20.58 57.30 -10.52
N PHE A 715 -19.57 57.72 -9.78
CA PHE A 715 -19.77 58.44 -8.52
C PHE A 715 -20.42 59.81 -8.67
N LEU A 716 -20.35 60.43 -9.85
CA LEU A 716 -21.10 61.65 -10.14
C LEU A 716 -22.62 61.39 -10.19
N LEU A 717 -23.01 60.22 -10.70
CA LEU A 717 -24.39 59.81 -10.94
C LEU A 717 -24.99 59.08 -9.73
N GLY A 718 -24.16 58.63 -8.80
CA GLY A 718 -24.58 57.99 -7.57
C GLY A 718 -23.51 57.02 -7.07
N ARG A 719 -23.22 57.09 -5.77
CA ARG A 719 -22.36 56.10 -5.12
C ARG A 719 -23.16 54.82 -4.83
N PRO A 720 -22.49 53.65 -4.73
CA PRO A 720 -23.14 52.45 -4.23
C PRO A 720 -23.80 52.71 -2.87
N MET A 721 -25.06 52.29 -2.71
CA MET A 721 -25.88 52.61 -1.55
C MET A 721 -26.67 51.40 -1.05
N GLN A 722 -27.19 51.44 0.17
CA GLN A 722 -27.99 50.35 0.71
C GLN A 722 -29.36 50.23 0.01
N ALA A 723 -29.98 49.05 0.11
CA ALA A 723 -31.26 48.75 -0.54
C ALA A 723 -32.34 49.81 -0.30
N GLU A 724 -32.45 50.33 0.92
CA GLU A 724 -33.48 51.32 1.27
C GLU A 724 -33.29 52.66 0.54
N GLN A 725 -32.03 53.12 0.44
CA GLN A 725 -31.68 54.32 -0.32
C GLN A 725 -31.86 54.11 -1.82
N ALA A 726 -31.53 52.92 -2.32
CA ALA A 726 -31.76 52.56 -3.72
C ALA A 726 -33.24 52.61 -4.08
N ARG A 727 -34.12 52.08 -3.22
CA ARG A 727 -35.58 52.16 -3.38
C ARG A 727 -36.09 53.60 -3.40
N GLU A 728 -35.58 54.46 -2.51
CA GLU A 728 -35.93 55.89 -2.48
C GLU A 728 -35.60 56.57 -3.81
N ILE A 729 -34.39 56.35 -4.33
CA ILE A 729 -33.93 56.91 -5.62
C ILE A 729 -34.75 56.37 -6.79
N LEU A 730 -35.13 55.09 -6.78
CA LEU A 730 -35.99 54.52 -7.82
C LEU A 730 -37.40 55.14 -7.84
N ARG A 731 -37.92 55.56 -6.68
CA ARG A 731 -39.23 56.23 -6.55
C ARG A 731 -39.19 57.70 -6.94
N ARG A 732 -38.20 58.46 -6.47
CA ARG A 732 -38.14 59.93 -6.61
C ARG A 732 -37.33 60.40 -7.82
N GLY A 733 -36.44 59.56 -8.35
CA GLY A 733 -35.38 59.98 -9.25
C GLY A 733 -34.13 60.45 -8.48
N LEU A 734 -33.11 60.89 -9.22
CA LEU A 734 -31.80 61.30 -8.66
C LEU A 734 -31.81 62.66 -7.93
N HIS A 735 -32.94 63.39 -7.94
CA HIS A 735 -33.07 64.75 -7.45
C HIS A 735 -34.26 64.92 -6.51
#